data_AF-A0A812JHZ6-F1
#
_entry.id   AF-A0A812JHZ6-F1
#
_cell.length_a   1.000
_cell.length_b   1.000
_cell.length_c   1.000
_cell.angle_alpha   90.00
_cell.angle_beta   90.00
_cell.angle_gamma   90.00
#
_symmetry.space_group_name_H-M   'P 1'
#
loop_
_entity.id
_entity.type
_entity.pdbx_description
1 polymer ?
#
loop_
_entity_poly.entity_id
_entity_poly.type
_entity_poly.pdbx_seq_one_letter_code
_entity_poly.pdbx_strand_id
1 'polypeptide(L)'
;MRGGMGTTSVLLAVVGLWVHVLPQATAGTYEEWIHTIEVAGIQRMYTQEMQKEFLLVAANCKPEENRQKLVSSMNTYHQNMLDLRFGNASEKIVAAYNEYIEKDLNYLWSRWVPLRELLASQMDTIFDGTGVSNRSALEVMSYLSKPSIELWDETLRLMTEAAWYDGVPTNGLVMDIAERQVMLVHKMGKEMLKVGLDVNALDNIANLEATKELFEASHVGIIAGASWAGVPPLRNVCTLNQMREVSYYFEKLVPTILEVFAARSAEESVIRASDSIKNITTLSDPLIKAMKVAAEMYIYEPNTSTCVDPRDLSDDNWRTAILAAEDQNFFCAQAAALFMQTVLGFAVSASKVELTVLLDTASQSLQDLVEGDRDRGLVAPPKQNIVNRLVAVQKTWRDLDLVLTASVRADVIVPTTVSEVARLADNVLLDMVTAVDKYVEAAEEAETPVPVYALDLAGRQRTYIQKMAKETGLIGYGYDVEYNWGGLNSSRETFMRHHWKLLEGAAATGSHPAVPMTTEVCIVQIMKEIADKYGDFEEAALTVANGNLADMQQLTQLNPEIIALLDIAAGWFGDPRDKTCEAPVLTGLEWQGLINEVGSMRAMSQEAAGDYLLSHNRNGTSAQDGLMNTKARIDSHLCHGLPHHCHL
;
A
#
# COMPACT_ATOMS: atom_id res chain seq x y z
N MET A 1 28.61 89.52 19.83
CA MET A 1 28.85 90.18 21.14
C MET A 1 29.13 89.10 22.16
N ARG A 2 30.18 89.29 22.98
CA ARG A 2 30.69 88.34 23.98
C ARG A 2 29.84 88.32 25.26
N GLY A 3 29.95 87.22 26.00
CA GLY A 3 29.71 87.12 27.46
C GLY A 3 28.57 86.15 27.79
N GLY A 4 28.67 85.23 28.75
CA GLY A 4 29.68 84.95 29.76
C GLY A 4 29.19 83.78 30.64
N MET A 5 30.13 83.10 31.28
CA MET A 5 29.98 81.87 32.07
C MET A 5 29.10 82.02 33.32
N GLY A 6 28.50 80.90 33.74
CA GLY A 6 27.96 80.67 35.08
C GLY A 6 27.69 79.19 35.32
N THR A 7 28.60 78.50 36.00
CA THR A 7 28.49 77.10 36.42
C THR A 7 27.65 76.97 37.70
N THR A 8 26.64 76.10 37.69
CA THR A 8 25.93 75.62 38.89
C THR A 8 25.83 74.11 38.84
N SER A 9 26.47 73.44 39.80
CA SER A 9 26.36 72.01 40.06
C SER A 9 24.99 71.68 40.66
N VAL A 10 24.30 70.68 40.09
CA VAL A 10 23.10 70.06 40.66
C VAL A 10 23.37 68.56 40.78
N LEU A 11 23.11 68.01 41.98
CA LEU A 11 23.22 66.59 42.32
C LEU A 11 22.33 65.74 41.41
N LEU A 12 22.93 64.71 40.80
CA LEU A 12 22.26 63.62 40.08
C LEU A 12 21.90 62.51 41.07
N ALA A 13 20.61 62.24 41.23
CA ALA A 13 20.11 61.02 41.87
C ALA A 13 20.13 59.87 40.86
N VAL A 14 20.95 58.85 41.13
CA VAL A 14 21.04 57.62 40.34
C VAL A 14 19.91 56.68 40.78
N VAL A 15 18.90 56.52 39.94
CA VAL A 15 17.94 55.41 40.03
C VAL A 15 18.50 54.26 39.20
N GLY A 16 19.05 53.25 39.88
CA GLY A 16 19.57 52.04 39.26
C GLY A 16 18.42 51.14 38.80
N LEU A 17 18.12 51.18 37.50
CA LEU A 17 17.26 50.21 36.83
C LEU A 17 18.08 48.91 36.64
N TRP A 18 17.93 47.94 37.54
CA TRP A 18 18.44 46.59 37.35
C TRP A 18 17.59 45.88 36.29
N VAL A 19 17.97 46.02 35.02
CA VAL A 19 17.48 45.13 33.96
C VAL A 19 18.09 43.76 34.24
N HIS A 20 17.30 42.84 34.81
CA HIS A 20 17.65 41.43 34.82
C HIS A 20 17.59 40.95 33.38
N VAL A 21 18.73 40.95 32.71
CA VAL A 21 18.94 40.18 31.48
C VAL A 21 18.87 38.74 31.92
N LEU A 22 17.67 38.14 31.86
CA LEU A 22 17.52 36.69 31.96
C LEU A 22 18.40 36.12 30.83
N PRO A 23 19.30 35.17 31.13
CA PRO A 23 20.05 34.49 30.09
C PRO A 23 19.03 33.90 29.12
N GLN A 24 19.03 34.36 27.87
CA GLN A 24 18.29 33.69 26.82
C GLN A 24 18.81 32.25 26.79
N ALA A 25 17.91 31.28 26.94
CA ALA A 25 18.23 29.88 26.76
C ALA A 25 19.00 29.75 25.44
N THR A 26 20.18 29.13 25.48
CA THR A 26 20.97 28.88 24.27
C THR A 26 20.10 28.05 23.32
N ALA A 27 19.91 28.53 22.08
CA ALA A 27 19.15 27.82 21.07
C ALA A 27 19.62 26.37 20.98
N GLY A 28 18.69 25.42 21.10
CA GLY A 28 18.99 24.00 21.01
C GLY A 28 19.49 23.64 19.62
N THR A 29 20.35 22.63 19.54
CA THR A 29 20.71 21.99 18.28
C THR A 29 19.50 21.29 17.65
N TYR A 30 19.59 20.99 16.34
CA TYR A 30 18.55 20.22 15.64
C TYR A 30 18.24 18.89 16.35
N GLU A 31 19.27 18.16 16.78
CA GLU A 31 19.12 16.88 17.46
C GLU A 31 18.45 17.02 18.83
N GLU A 32 18.82 18.03 19.61
CA GLU A 32 18.20 18.30 20.92
C GLU A 32 16.71 18.63 20.78
N TRP A 33 16.35 19.44 19.78
CA TRP A 33 14.95 19.79 19.54
C TRP A 33 14.10 18.61 19.09
N ILE A 34 14.60 17.80 18.16
CA ILE A 34 13.90 16.58 17.70
C ILE A 34 13.67 15.62 18.86
N HIS A 35 14.70 15.37 19.67
CA HIS A 35 14.58 14.48 20.82
C HIS A 35 13.67 15.06 21.91
N THR A 36 13.71 16.37 22.16
CA THR A 36 12.80 17.03 23.11
C THR A 36 11.33 16.88 22.69
N ILE A 37 11.04 17.07 21.40
CA ILE A 37 9.70 16.90 20.82
C ILE A 37 9.24 15.45 20.93
N GLU A 38 10.11 14.49 20.62
CA GLU A 38 9.84 13.06 20.79
C GLU A 38 9.51 12.71 22.24
N VAL A 39 10.36 13.14 23.19
CA VAL A 39 10.15 12.90 24.63
C VAL A 39 8.84 13.50 25.11
N ALA A 40 8.45 14.67 24.62
CA ALA A 40 7.15 15.28 24.91
C ALA A 40 5.98 14.51 24.29
N GLY A 41 6.12 14.09 23.02
CA GLY A 41 5.07 13.39 22.29
C GLY A 41 4.75 12.02 22.89
N ILE A 42 5.75 11.26 23.35
CA ILE A 42 5.58 9.95 24.01
C ILE A 42 4.88 10.05 25.39
N GLN A 43 4.76 11.24 26.00
CA GLN A 43 4.06 11.39 27.28
C GLN A 43 2.56 11.07 27.17
N ARG A 44 1.95 11.34 26.01
CA ARG A 44 0.55 10.96 25.72
C ARG A 44 0.39 9.45 25.75
N MET A 45 1.33 8.73 25.12
CA MET A 45 1.38 7.27 25.12
C MET A 45 1.51 6.75 26.55
N TYR A 46 2.47 7.24 27.35
CA TYR A 46 2.62 6.80 28.75
C TYR A 46 1.36 7.03 29.59
N THR A 47 0.64 8.13 29.36
CA THR A 47 -0.65 8.38 30.04
C THR A 47 -1.70 7.31 29.71
N GLN A 48 -1.73 6.80 28.47
CA GLN A 48 -2.61 5.67 28.11
C GLN A 48 -2.07 4.33 28.62
N GLU A 49 -0.76 4.12 28.53
CA GLU A 49 -0.06 2.90 28.93
C GLU A 49 -0.25 2.62 30.42
N MET A 50 -0.02 3.60 31.30
CA MET A 50 -0.25 3.47 32.73
C MET A 50 -1.70 3.12 33.07
N GLN A 51 -2.68 3.71 32.36
CA GLN A 51 -4.09 3.36 32.56
C GLN A 51 -4.37 1.93 32.11
N LYS A 52 -3.83 1.52 30.95
CA LYS A 52 -3.95 0.14 30.43
C LYS A 52 -3.38 -0.85 31.43
N GLU A 53 -2.18 -0.62 31.94
CA GLU A 53 -1.50 -1.48 32.91
C GLU A 53 -2.29 -1.57 34.22
N PHE A 54 -2.79 -0.45 34.76
CA PHE A 54 -3.64 -0.45 35.95
C PHE A 54 -4.96 -1.21 35.73
N LEU A 55 -5.58 -1.06 34.56
CA LEU A 55 -6.79 -1.82 34.18
C LEU A 55 -6.49 -3.31 34.02
N LEU A 56 -5.32 -3.70 33.52
CA LEU A 56 -4.90 -5.10 33.44
C LEU A 56 -4.70 -5.72 34.82
N VAL A 57 -4.16 -4.95 35.77
CA VAL A 57 -4.13 -5.35 37.19
C VAL A 57 -5.55 -5.54 37.70
N ALA A 58 -6.46 -4.58 37.46
CA ALA A 58 -7.86 -4.67 37.90
C ALA A 58 -8.65 -5.83 37.25
N ALA A 59 -8.30 -6.20 36.02
CA ALA A 59 -8.87 -7.34 35.30
C ALA A 59 -8.23 -8.69 35.69
N ASN A 60 -7.32 -8.69 36.68
CA ASN A 60 -6.58 -9.87 37.12
C ASN A 60 -5.82 -10.57 35.96
N CYS A 61 -5.41 -9.80 34.95
CA CYS A 61 -4.65 -10.28 33.80
C CYS A 61 -3.16 -10.08 34.05
N LYS A 62 -2.45 -11.15 34.43
CA LYS A 62 -1.02 -11.11 34.82
C LYS A 62 -0.73 -9.92 35.77
N PRO A 63 -1.42 -9.84 36.92
CA PRO A 63 -1.42 -8.63 37.75
C PRO A 63 -0.02 -8.25 38.24
N GLU A 64 0.82 -9.22 38.61
CA GLU A 64 2.18 -8.93 39.10
C GLU A 64 3.08 -8.32 38.01
N GLU A 65 3.04 -8.88 36.79
CA GLU A 65 3.78 -8.34 35.65
C GLU A 65 3.33 -6.90 35.35
N ASN A 66 2.01 -6.65 35.36
CA ASN A 66 1.45 -5.33 35.05
C ASN A 66 1.67 -4.31 36.17
N ARG A 67 1.79 -4.71 37.45
CA ARG A 67 2.26 -3.81 38.54
C ARG A 67 3.67 -3.32 38.27
N GLN A 68 4.57 -4.22 37.90
CA GLN A 68 5.97 -3.87 37.63
C GLN A 68 6.08 -2.93 36.43
N LYS A 69 5.34 -3.22 35.35
CA LYS A 69 5.24 -2.34 34.18
C LYS A 69 4.68 -0.96 34.57
N LEU A 70 3.58 -0.91 35.33
CA LEU A 70 2.99 0.34 35.82
C LEU A 70 3.98 1.19 36.61
N VAL A 71 4.72 0.60 37.55
CA VAL A 71 5.75 1.33 38.31
C VAL A 71 6.83 1.88 37.39
N SER A 72 7.29 1.08 36.42
CA SER A 72 8.26 1.53 35.43
C SER A 72 7.74 2.71 34.61
N SER A 73 6.54 2.59 34.05
CA SER A 73 5.87 3.63 33.25
C SER A 73 5.66 4.92 34.04
N MET A 74 5.24 4.83 35.31
CA MET A 74 5.10 5.99 36.20
C MET A 74 6.43 6.70 36.45
N ASN A 75 7.52 5.95 36.64
CA ASN A 75 8.84 6.52 36.89
C ASN A 75 9.40 7.21 35.64
N THR A 76 9.28 6.57 34.47
CA THR A 76 9.72 7.15 33.20
C THR A 76 8.94 8.40 32.85
N TYR A 77 7.60 8.37 32.94
CA TYR A 77 6.76 9.56 32.74
C TYR A 77 7.15 10.71 33.67
N HIS A 78 7.36 10.41 34.96
CA HIS A 78 7.77 11.42 35.93
C HIS A 78 9.14 12.03 35.62
N GLN A 79 10.13 11.22 35.26
CA GLN A 79 11.46 11.70 34.89
C GLN A 79 11.42 12.56 33.63
N ASN A 80 10.73 12.09 32.58
CA ASN A 80 10.60 12.83 31.34
C ASN A 80 9.94 14.21 31.56
N MET A 81 8.91 14.30 32.42
CA MET A 81 8.33 15.60 32.77
C MET A 81 9.29 16.52 33.54
N LEU A 82 10.19 15.99 34.37
CA LEU A 82 11.23 16.78 35.02
C LEU A 82 12.24 17.28 33.99
N ASP A 83 12.66 16.41 33.08
CA ASP A 83 13.63 16.72 32.04
C ASP A 83 13.10 17.77 31.05
N LEU A 84 11.83 17.66 30.64
CA LEU A 84 11.18 18.68 29.79
C LEU A 84 11.03 20.04 30.50
N ARG A 85 10.86 20.04 31.83
CA ARG A 85 10.72 21.29 32.61
C ARG A 85 12.05 21.98 32.84
N PHE A 86 13.07 21.22 33.20
CA PHE A 86 14.34 21.76 33.70
C PHE A 86 15.52 21.57 32.73
N GLY A 87 15.31 20.85 31.63
CA GLY A 87 16.35 20.42 30.70
C GLY A 87 17.14 19.23 31.25
N ASN A 88 17.69 18.42 30.33
CA ASN A 88 18.59 17.33 30.65
C ASN A 88 19.67 17.22 29.57
N ALA A 89 20.84 17.81 29.84
CA ALA A 89 21.93 17.86 28.88
C ALA A 89 22.53 16.49 28.54
N SER A 90 22.48 15.51 29.46
CA SER A 90 22.97 14.15 29.15
C SER A 90 22.04 13.39 28.21
N GLU A 91 20.75 13.69 28.25
CA GLU A 91 19.73 13.10 27.37
C GLU A 91 19.41 14.02 26.17
N LYS A 92 20.11 15.15 25.99
CA LYS A 92 19.85 16.11 24.90
C LYS A 92 18.41 16.70 24.92
N ILE A 93 17.84 16.88 26.11
CA ILE A 93 16.52 17.47 26.28
C ILE A 93 16.65 18.95 26.63
N VAL A 94 16.02 19.82 25.83
CA VAL A 94 15.96 21.26 26.06
C VAL A 94 14.93 21.55 27.14
N ALA A 95 15.26 22.46 28.07
CA ALA A 95 14.31 22.94 29.06
C ALA A 95 13.14 23.69 28.41
N ALA A 96 12.09 23.98 29.19
CA ALA A 96 10.94 24.75 28.72
C ALA A 96 11.39 26.08 28.07
N TYR A 97 11.21 26.15 26.75
CA TYR A 97 11.83 27.21 25.93
C TYR A 97 11.19 28.60 26.15
N ASN A 98 9.89 28.63 26.47
CA ASN A 98 9.16 29.88 26.71
C ASN A 98 8.12 29.71 27.84
N GLU A 99 7.56 30.85 28.29
CA GLU A 99 6.61 30.91 29.40
C GLU A 99 5.32 30.12 29.16
N TYR A 100 4.90 29.94 27.89
CA TYR A 100 3.70 29.18 27.54
C TYR A 100 3.92 27.68 27.75
N ILE A 101 5.04 27.15 27.23
CA ILE A 101 5.43 25.74 27.42
C ILE A 101 5.66 25.46 28.91
N GLU A 102 6.34 26.36 29.63
CA GLU A 102 6.56 26.20 31.08
C GLU A 102 5.24 26.15 31.85
N LYS A 103 4.29 27.04 31.52
CA LYS A 103 2.96 27.07 32.13
C LYS A 103 2.20 25.76 31.91
N ASP A 104 2.21 25.23 30.69
CA ASP A 104 1.52 23.98 30.36
C ASP A 104 2.15 22.79 31.09
N LEU A 105 3.48 22.69 31.12
CA LEU A 105 4.20 21.67 31.88
C LEU A 105 3.94 21.76 33.39
N ASN A 106 3.83 22.97 33.95
CA ASN A 106 3.46 23.18 35.36
C ASN A 106 2.03 22.71 35.65
N TYR A 107 1.10 22.95 34.71
CA TYR A 107 -0.26 22.46 34.84
C TYR A 107 -0.35 20.94 34.70
N LEU A 108 0.33 20.34 33.71
CA LEU A 108 0.48 18.89 33.56
C LEU A 108 1.02 18.25 34.84
N TRP A 109 2.04 18.86 35.46
CA TRP A 109 2.59 18.42 36.73
C TRP A 109 1.54 18.40 37.85
N SER A 110 0.72 19.46 37.95
CA SER A 110 -0.34 19.55 38.97
C SER A 110 -1.41 18.47 38.81
N ARG A 111 -1.63 17.98 37.58
CA ARG A 111 -2.57 16.89 37.26
C ARG A 111 -1.95 15.51 37.45
N TRP A 112 -0.66 15.39 37.16
CA TRP A 112 0.09 14.15 37.34
C TRP A 112 0.14 13.70 38.80
N VAL A 113 0.42 14.61 39.74
CA VAL A 113 0.63 14.26 41.15
C VAL A 113 -0.57 13.48 41.75
N PRO A 114 -1.84 13.96 41.63
CA PRO A 114 -2.99 13.20 42.09
C PRO A 114 -3.20 11.86 41.37
N LEU A 115 -2.93 11.80 40.06
CA LEU A 115 -3.06 10.56 39.29
C LEU A 115 -2.05 9.52 39.75
N ARG A 116 -0.78 9.92 39.92
CA ARG A 116 0.29 9.04 40.43
C ARG A 116 -0.04 8.49 41.81
N GLU A 117 -0.53 9.34 42.71
CA GLU A 117 -0.92 8.93 44.06
C GLU A 117 -2.05 7.90 44.03
N LEU A 118 -3.07 8.11 43.18
CA LEU A 118 -4.14 7.15 42.99
C LEU A 118 -3.61 5.81 42.48
N LEU A 119 -2.80 5.82 41.41
CA LEU A 119 -2.24 4.59 40.83
C LEU A 119 -1.38 3.83 41.84
N ALA A 120 -0.49 4.53 42.56
CA ALA A 120 0.41 3.93 43.54
C ALA A 120 -0.33 3.36 44.76
N SER A 121 -1.29 4.11 45.30
CA SER A 121 -2.04 3.69 46.51
C SER A 121 -3.06 2.58 46.23
N GLN A 122 -3.63 2.56 45.02
CA GLN A 122 -4.70 1.62 44.68
C GLN A 122 -4.20 0.36 43.99
N MET A 123 -2.98 0.28 43.44
CA MET A 123 -2.62 -0.90 42.64
C MET A 123 -2.79 -2.19 43.44
N ASP A 124 -2.32 -2.24 44.70
CA ASP A 124 -2.37 -3.43 45.56
C ASP A 124 -3.73 -3.69 46.21
N THR A 125 -4.60 -2.67 46.23
CA THR A 125 -5.90 -2.70 46.92
C THR A 125 -7.07 -2.58 45.95
N ILE A 126 -6.83 -2.69 44.64
CA ILE A 126 -7.85 -2.50 43.62
C ILE A 126 -8.94 -3.57 43.68
N PHE A 127 -8.64 -4.74 44.22
CA PHE A 127 -9.61 -5.80 44.45
C PHE A 127 -10.24 -5.65 45.84
N ASP A 128 -11.56 -5.80 45.91
CA ASP A 128 -12.21 -6.04 47.18
C ASP A 128 -11.89 -7.46 47.70
N GLY A 129 -12.28 -7.76 48.95
CA GLY A 129 -12.07 -9.08 49.55
C GLY A 129 -12.80 -10.23 48.84
N THR A 130 -13.58 -9.95 47.79
CA THR A 130 -14.29 -10.93 46.95
C THR A 130 -13.62 -11.12 45.58
N GLY A 131 -12.58 -10.34 45.26
CA GLY A 131 -11.88 -10.39 43.98
C GLY A 131 -12.50 -9.53 42.88
N VAL A 132 -13.46 -8.66 43.21
CA VAL A 132 -14.05 -7.68 42.27
C VAL A 132 -13.27 -6.38 42.34
N SER A 133 -13.02 -5.74 41.19
CA SER A 133 -12.26 -4.49 41.16
C SER A 133 -13.09 -3.27 41.61
N ASN A 134 -12.44 -2.31 42.26
CA ASN A 134 -13.04 -1.07 42.74
C ASN A 134 -13.33 -0.13 41.55
N ARG A 135 -14.54 -0.22 41.01
CA ARG A 135 -15.02 0.58 39.88
C ARG A 135 -14.87 2.09 40.08
N SER A 136 -15.13 2.61 41.28
CA SER A 136 -14.97 4.05 41.56
C SER A 136 -13.52 4.50 41.40
N ALA A 137 -12.54 3.67 41.76
CA ALA A 137 -11.13 3.99 41.53
C ALA A 137 -10.80 4.06 40.02
N LEU A 138 -11.37 3.16 39.20
CA LEU A 138 -11.21 3.15 37.75
C LEU A 138 -11.84 4.39 37.08
N GLU A 139 -12.99 4.83 37.58
CA GLU A 139 -13.68 6.05 37.13
C GLU A 139 -12.88 7.31 37.50
N VAL A 140 -12.38 7.41 38.73
CA VAL A 140 -11.54 8.54 39.17
C VAL A 140 -10.23 8.60 38.36
N MET A 141 -9.59 7.46 38.10
CA MET A 141 -8.40 7.38 37.23
C MET A 141 -8.69 7.89 35.81
N SER A 142 -9.86 7.55 35.26
CA SER A 142 -10.30 8.05 33.95
C SER A 142 -10.51 9.56 33.95
N TYR A 143 -11.13 10.09 35.01
CA TYR A 143 -11.36 11.52 35.17
C TYR A 143 -10.07 12.33 35.32
N LEU A 144 -9.12 11.86 36.14
CA LEU A 144 -7.87 12.56 36.39
C LEU A 144 -6.94 12.60 35.17
N SER A 145 -7.02 11.60 34.30
CA SER A 145 -6.12 11.47 33.15
C SER A 145 -6.59 12.18 31.88
N LYS A 146 -7.89 12.36 31.69
CA LYS A 146 -8.45 12.97 30.46
C LYS A 146 -7.84 14.34 30.12
N PRO A 147 -7.76 15.31 31.05
CA PRO A 147 -7.21 16.64 30.73
C PRO A 147 -5.73 16.61 30.36
N SER A 148 -4.96 15.62 30.83
CA SER A 148 -3.53 15.54 30.56
C SER A 148 -3.24 15.24 29.10
N ILE A 149 -4.05 14.41 28.45
CA ILE A 149 -3.86 14.03 27.04
C ILE A 149 -4.09 15.24 26.13
N GLU A 150 -5.20 15.94 26.33
CA GLU A 150 -5.56 17.15 25.57
C GLU A 150 -4.50 18.25 25.72
N LEU A 151 -3.94 18.41 26.93
CA LEU A 151 -2.91 19.41 27.18
C LEU A 151 -1.55 19.02 26.60
N TRP A 152 -1.22 17.73 26.54
CA TRP A 152 0.00 17.29 25.86
C TRP A 152 -0.04 17.56 24.35
N ASP A 153 -1.20 17.40 23.70
CA ASP A 153 -1.36 17.75 22.27
C ASP A 153 -1.04 19.25 22.05
N GLU A 154 -1.55 20.13 22.90
CA GLU A 154 -1.26 21.56 22.84
C GLU A 154 0.20 21.89 23.16
N THR A 155 0.76 21.24 24.19
CA THR A 155 2.17 21.44 24.59
C THR A 155 3.11 21.05 23.45
N LEU A 156 2.83 19.94 22.76
CA LEU A 156 3.62 19.46 21.63
C LEU A 156 3.55 20.42 20.44
N ARG A 157 2.35 20.98 20.17
CA ARG A 157 2.17 22.02 19.15
C ARG A 157 3.06 23.23 19.46
N LEU A 158 3.03 23.73 20.70
CA LEU A 158 3.86 24.86 21.14
C LEU A 158 5.36 24.55 21.07
N MET A 159 5.80 23.35 21.43
CA MET A 159 7.20 22.93 21.31
C MET A 159 7.66 22.85 19.85
N THR A 160 6.82 22.32 18.96
CA THR A 160 7.10 22.26 17.52
C THR A 160 7.22 23.67 16.91
N GLU A 161 6.34 24.60 17.31
CA GLU A 161 6.41 26.00 16.91
C GLU A 161 7.67 26.71 17.42
N ALA A 162 8.08 26.41 18.65
CA ALA A 162 9.32 26.94 19.22
C ALA A 162 10.56 26.44 18.46
N ALA A 163 10.63 25.15 18.14
CA ALA A 163 11.71 24.59 17.32
C ALA A 163 11.78 25.25 15.93
N TRP A 164 10.61 25.49 15.30
CA TRP A 164 10.55 26.18 14.02
C TRP A 164 11.07 27.62 14.09
N TYR A 165 10.74 28.35 15.17
CA TYR A 165 11.26 29.70 15.42
C TYR A 165 12.79 29.73 15.61
N ASP A 166 13.35 28.68 16.19
CA ASP A 166 14.80 28.45 16.31
C ASP A 166 15.47 28.03 14.99
N GLY A 167 14.71 27.95 13.89
CA GLY A 167 15.23 27.58 12.58
C GLY A 167 15.48 26.08 12.42
N VAL A 168 14.89 25.24 13.27
CA VAL A 168 14.94 23.77 13.17
C VAL A 168 13.77 23.31 12.28
N PRO A 169 14.03 22.84 11.05
CA PRO A 169 12.98 22.30 10.20
C PRO A 169 12.56 20.93 10.75
N THR A 170 11.47 20.87 11.51
CA THR A 170 10.91 19.60 11.97
C THR A 170 9.85 19.12 10.98
N ASN A 171 9.84 17.83 10.64
CA ASN A 171 8.63 17.20 10.08
C ASN A 171 7.67 16.85 11.22
N GLY A 172 7.39 17.85 12.08
CA GLY A 172 6.73 17.66 13.36
C GLY A 172 5.36 17.01 13.23
N LEU A 173 4.66 17.23 12.11
CA LEU A 173 3.36 16.61 11.86
C LEU A 173 3.48 15.10 11.59
N VAL A 174 4.42 14.65 10.75
CA VAL A 174 4.59 13.21 10.48
C VAL A 174 5.07 12.49 11.73
N MET A 175 6.00 13.10 12.48
CA MET A 175 6.45 12.57 13.76
C MET A 175 5.28 12.48 14.76
N ASP A 176 4.48 13.55 14.91
CA ASP A 176 3.31 13.56 15.78
C ASP A 176 2.32 12.45 15.41
N ILE A 177 2.01 12.28 14.12
CA ILE A 177 1.07 11.25 13.68
C ILE A 177 1.61 9.84 13.96
N ALA A 178 2.90 9.59 13.70
CA ALA A 178 3.53 8.29 13.91
C ALA A 178 3.58 7.91 15.40
N GLU A 179 3.98 8.84 16.28
CA GLU A 179 3.95 8.61 17.73
C GLU A 179 2.52 8.48 18.27
N ARG A 180 1.58 9.26 17.72
CA ARG A 180 0.16 9.16 18.06
C ARG A 180 -0.38 7.77 17.73
N GLN A 181 0.09 7.09 16.68
CA GLN A 181 -0.34 5.71 16.41
C GLN A 181 -0.04 4.76 17.58
N VAL A 182 1.15 4.86 18.19
CA VAL A 182 1.50 4.04 19.36
C VAL A 182 0.50 4.32 20.50
N MET A 183 0.23 5.59 20.76
CA MET A 183 -0.76 6.02 21.77
C MET A 183 -2.15 5.46 21.47
N LEU A 184 -2.60 5.49 20.21
CA LEU A 184 -3.90 4.98 19.79
C LEU A 184 -4.04 3.46 20.03
N VAL A 185 -2.97 2.67 19.84
CA VAL A 185 -2.99 1.24 20.17
C VAL A 185 -3.16 1.02 21.67
N HIS A 186 -2.44 1.76 22.51
CA HIS A 186 -2.67 1.71 23.96
C HIS A 186 -4.08 2.17 24.34
N LYS A 187 -4.60 3.20 23.67
CA LYS A 187 -5.93 3.76 23.91
C LYS A 187 -7.03 2.74 23.56
N MET A 188 -6.94 2.05 22.43
CA MET A 188 -7.85 0.95 22.07
C MET A 188 -7.85 -0.15 23.12
N GLY A 189 -6.66 -0.62 23.54
CA GLY A 189 -6.55 -1.64 24.58
C GLY A 189 -7.17 -1.20 25.92
N LYS A 190 -6.92 0.05 26.32
CA LYS A 190 -7.51 0.65 27.53
C LYS A 190 -9.04 0.78 27.43
N GLU A 191 -9.58 1.23 26.30
CA GLU A 191 -11.03 1.37 26.10
C GLU A 191 -11.72 0.01 26.11
N MET A 192 -11.14 -0.98 25.45
CA MET A 192 -11.64 -2.36 25.49
C MET A 192 -11.62 -2.95 26.92
N LEU A 193 -10.58 -2.68 27.71
CA LEU A 193 -10.52 -3.09 29.13
C LEU A 193 -11.60 -2.39 29.97
N LYS A 194 -11.88 -1.11 29.71
CA LYS A 194 -12.97 -0.39 30.39
C LYS A 194 -14.33 -0.99 30.06
N VAL A 195 -14.57 -1.39 28.80
CA VAL A 195 -15.79 -2.13 28.43
C VAL A 195 -15.87 -3.46 29.18
N GLY A 196 -14.79 -4.26 29.18
CA GLY A 196 -14.78 -5.57 29.86
C GLY A 196 -14.95 -5.49 31.39
N LEU A 197 -14.52 -4.39 32.01
CA LEU A 197 -14.69 -4.11 33.44
C LEU A 197 -15.98 -3.34 33.77
N ASP A 198 -16.86 -3.16 32.78
CA ASP A 198 -18.11 -2.39 32.88
C ASP A 198 -17.90 -0.94 33.38
N VAL A 199 -16.77 -0.31 33.08
CA VAL A 199 -16.49 1.10 33.44
C VAL A 199 -17.00 2.01 32.33
N ASN A 200 -18.20 2.58 32.50
CA ASN A 200 -18.87 3.41 31.48
C ASN A 200 -18.85 2.74 30.10
N ALA A 201 -19.35 1.50 30.02
CA ALA A 201 -19.19 0.64 28.86
C ALA A 201 -19.69 1.28 27.56
N LEU A 202 -20.87 1.89 27.56
CA LEU A 202 -21.45 2.54 26.37
C LEU A 202 -20.55 3.64 25.80
N ASP A 203 -20.04 4.53 26.64
CA ASP A 203 -19.14 5.60 26.20
C ASP A 203 -17.81 5.02 25.67
N ASN A 204 -17.30 3.96 26.29
CA ASN A 204 -16.05 3.34 25.86
C ASN A 204 -16.18 2.51 24.58
N ILE A 205 -17.37 1.98 24.26
CA ILE A 205 -17.63 1.36 22.95
C ILE A 205 -17.53 2.42 21.85
N ALA A 206 -18.19 3.56 22.02
CA ALA A 206 -18.13 4.67 21.05
C ALA A 206 -16.70 5.24 20.93
N ASN A 207 -15.98 5.39 22.05
CA ASN A 207 -14.58 5.84 22.03
C ASN A 207 -13.67 4.81 21.34
N LEU A 208 -13.89 3.52 21.55
CA LEU A 208 -13.10 2.45 20.93
C LEU A 208 -13.27 2.47 19.40
N GLU A 209 -14.50 2.62 18.92
CA GLU A 209 -14.80 2.76 17.49
C GLU A 209 -14.09 3.98 16.90
N ALA A 210 -14.25 5.15 17.51
CA ALA A 210 -13.59 6.37 17.07
C ALA A 210 -12.05 6.27 17.11
N THR A 211 -11.48 5.60 18.12
CA THR A 211 -10.03 5.38 18.22
C THR A 211 -9.53 4.44 17.12
N LYS A 212 -10.27 3.36 16.82
CA LYS A 212 -9.95 2.43 15.72
C LYS A 212 -9.96 3.16 14.38
N GLU A 213 -11.03 3.90 14.07
CA GLU A 213 -11.15 4.66 12.83
C GLU A 213 -10.03 5.71 12.69
N LEU A 214 -9.69 6.40 13.79
CA LEU A 214 -8.60 7.37 13.79
C LEU A 214 -7.24 6.70 13.55
N PHE A 215 -7.01 5.50 14.09
CA PHE A 215 -5.79 4.72 13.82
C PHE A 215 -5.72 4.35 12.34
N GLU A 216 -6.76 3.75 11.78
CA GLU A 216 -6.82 3.35 10.37
C GLU A 216 -6.60 4.54 9.42
N ALA A 217 -7.34 5.63 9.62
CA ALA A 217 -7.24 6.82 8.78
C ALA A 217 -5.84 7.46 8.87
N SER A 218 -5.23 7.45 10.05
CA SER A 218 -3.88 8.00 10.25
C SER A 218 -2.81 7.09 9.65
N HIS A 219 -2.94 5.77 9.82
CA HIS A 219 -2.05 4.75 9.25
C HIS A 219 -2.01 4.83 7.72
N VAL A 220 -3.19 4.86 7.09
CA VAL A 220 -3.29 5.10 5.64
C VAL A 220 -2.72 6.48 5.28
N GLY A 221 -3.02 7.50 6.07
CA GLY A 221 -2.57 8.88 5.84
C GLY A 221 -1.05 9.07 5.86
N ILE A 222 -0.32 8.36 6.72
CA ILE A 222 1.15 8.43 6.77
C ILE A 222 1.82 7.60 5.67
N ILE A 223 1.19 6.52 5.21
CA ILE A 223 1.72 5.69 4.11
C ILE A 223 1.44 6.34 2.77
N ALA A 224 0.17 6.57 2.43
CA ALA A 224 -0.26 7.12 1.14
C ALA A 224 -0.09 8.65 1.04
N GLY A 225 0.12 9.33 2.17
CA GLY A 225 0.18 10.78 2.26
C GLY A 225 -1.20 11.44 2.30
N ALA A 226 -1.28 12.57 2.99
CA ALA A 226 -2.46 13.43 3.07
C ALA A 226 -2.07 14.86 2.70
N SER A 227 -2.06 15.18 1.41
CA SER A 227 -1.62 16.49 0.90
C SER A 227 -2.44 17.65 1.46
N TRP A 228 -3.73 17.43 1.75
CA TRP A 228 -4.59 18.43 2.38
C TRP A 228 -4.16 18.77 3.82
N ALA A 229 -3.45 17.84 4.49
CA ALA A 229 -2.85 18.03 5.82
C ALA A 229 -1.35 18.38 5.75
N GLY A 230 -0.75 18.42 4.56
CA GLY A 230 0.70 18.58 4.40
C GLY A 230 1.52 17.33 4.75
N VAL A 231 0.90 16.16 4.84
CA VAL A 231 1.58 14.88 5.09
C VAL A 231 2.03 14.30 3.74
N PRO A 232 3.35 14.19 3.46
CA PRO A 232 3.84 13.55 2.25
C PRO A 232 3.65 12.02 2.31
N PRO A 233 3.57 11.32 1.17
CA PRO A 233 3.58 9.86 1.15
C PRO A 233 4.90 9.32 1.69
N LEU A 234 4.84 8.20 2.41
CA LEU A 234 6.02 7.49 2.87
C LEU A 234 6.76 6.90 1.67
N ARG A 235 8.02 7.31 1.51
CA ARG A 235 8.87 6.82 0.41
C ARG A 235 9.98 5.91 0.88
N ASN A 236 10.35 5.93 2.16
CA ASN A 236 11.46 5.11 2.62
C ASN A 236 11.09 3.63 2.59
N VAL A 237 11.84 2.84 1.83
CA VAL A 237 11.59 1.40 1.63
C VAL A 237 11.63 0.59 2.93
N CYS A 238 12.54 0.93 3.85
CA CYS A 238 12.70 0.20 5.10
C CYS A 238 11.57 0.55 6.08
N THR A 239 11.21 1.82 6.16
CA THR A 239 10.06 2.25 6.96
C THR A 239 8.77 1.60 6.42
N LEU A 240 8.59 1.48 5.10
CA LEU A 240 7.43 0.77 4.51
C LEU A 240 7.41 -0.71 4.92
N ASN A 241 8.55 -1.39 4.87
CA ASN A 241 8.64 -2.76 5.35
C ASN A 241 8.30 -2.89 6.84
N GLN A 242 8.65 -1.89 7.66
CA GLN A 242 8.22 -1.87 9.06
C GLN A 242 6.72 -1.58 9.21
N MET A 243 6.14 -0.71 8.38
CA MET A 243 4.70 -0.44 8.35
C MET A 243 3.88 -1.68 7.97
N ARG A 244 4.43 -2.59 7.14
CA ARG A 244 3.86 -3.91 6.87
C ARG A 244 3.57 -4.72 8.14
N GLU A 245 4.51 -4.72 9.09
CA GLU A 245 4.35 -5.43 10.36
C GLU A 245 3.27 -4.76 11.21
N VAL A 246 3.17 -3.43 11.17
CA VAL A 246 2.10 -2.68 11.83
C VAL A 246 0.74 -3.07 11.25
N SER A 247 0.56 -3.06 9.92
CA SER A 247 -0.67 -3.49 9.25
C SER A 247 -1.05 -4.91 9.66
N TYR A 248 -0.11 -5.86 9.55
CA TYR A 248 -0.35 -7.27 9.91
C TYR A 248 -0.85 -7.44 11.35
N TYR A 249 -0.16 -6.85 12.34
CA TYR A 249 -0.57 -7.01 13.74
C TYR A 249 -1.87 -6.27 14.04
N PHE A 250 -2.14 -5.16 13.36
CA PHE A 250 -3.41 -4.45 13.48
C PHE A 250 -4.58 -5.27 12.92
N GLU A 251 -4.41 -5.88 11.74
CA GLU A 251 -5.42 -6.77 11.16
C GLU A 251 -5.72 -7.98 12.05
N LYS A 252 -4.73 -8.53 12.75
CA LYS A 252 -4.99 -9.59 13.75
C LYS A 252 -5.76 -9.09 14.97
N LEU A 253 -5.59 -7.82 15.33
CA LEU A 253 -6.29 -7.20 16.45
C LEU A 253 -7.75 -6.87 16.12
N VAL A 254 -8.02 -6.38 14.91
CA VAL A 254 -9.35 -5.88 14.48
C VAL A 254 -10.51 -6.85 14.75
N PRO A 255 -10.44 -8.15 14.42
CA PRO A 255 -11.54 -9.10 14.69
C PRO A 255 -11.97 -9.13 16.16
N THR A 256 -11.01 -9.02 17.09
CA THR A 256 -11.29 -9.01 18.54
C THR A 256 -12.08 -7.76 18.94
N ILE A 257 -11.80 -6.61 18.31
CA ILE A 257 -12.55 -5.36 18.52
C ILE A 257 -13.95 -5.47 17.90
N LEU A 258 -14.05 -6.00 16.68
CA LEU A 258 -15.32 -6.15 15.97
C LEU A 258 -16.30 -7.09 16.69
N GLU A 259 -15.82 -8.10 17.42
CA GLU A 259 -16.67 -8.93 18.27
C GLU A 259 -17.43 -8.11 19.33
N VAL A 260 -16.81 -7.08 19.90
CA VAL A 260 -17.45 -6.19 20.88
C VAL A 260 -18.54 -5.35 20.23
N PHE A 261 -18.29 -4.86 19.00
CA PHE A 261 -19.24 -4.05 18.22
C PHE A 261 -20.42 -4.87 17.69
N ALA A 262 -20.19 -6.15 17.35
CA ALA A 262 -21.22 -7.06 16.85
C ALA A 262 -22.16 -7.60 17.95
N ALA A 263 -22.02 -7.15 19.19
CA ALA A 263 -22.93 -7.47 20.28
C ALA A 263 -24.28 -6.77 20.10
N ARG A 264 -25.36 -7.40 20.59
CA ARG A 264 -26.74 -6.89 20.44
C ARG A 264 -27.14 -5.95 21.57
N SER A 265 -26.33 -5.84 22.61
CA SER A 265 -26.58 -5.05 23.81
C SER A 265 -25.27 -4.67 24.49
N ALA A 266 -25.31 -3.67 25.36
CA ALA A 266 -24.13 -3.23 26.12
C ALA A 266 -23.63 -4.32 27.06
N GLU A 267 -24.53 -5.08 27.68
CA GLU A 267 -24.20 -6.19 28.56
C GLU A 267 -23.48 -7.30 27.80
N GLU A 268 -23.91 -7.59 26.57
CA GLU A 268 -23.23 -8.56 25.71
C GLU A 268 -21.85 -8.04 25.27
N SER A 269 -21.71 -6.74 24.97
CA SER A 269 -20.40 -6.13 24.69
C SER A 269 -19.44 -6.25 25.87
N VAL A 270 -19.91 -6.04 27.11
CA VAL A 270 -19.12 -6.21 28.35
C VAL A 270 -18.61 -7.64 28.46
N ILE A 271 -19.49 -8.64 28.25
CA ILE A 271 -19.11 -10.06 28.31
C ILE A 271 -18.05 -10.38 27.25
N ARG A 272 -18.28 -10.02 25.98
CA ARG A 272 -17.33 -10.28 24.90
C ARG A 272 -15.98 -9.58 25.12
N ALA A 273 -16.00 -8.33 25.57
CA ALA A 273 -14.77 -7.61 25.89
C ALA A 273 -14.01 -8.25 27.06
N SER A 274 -14.72 -8.68 28.11
CA SER A 274 -14.15 -9.39 29.26
C SER A 274 -13.49 -10.71 28.84
N ASP A 275 -14.17 -11.51 28.02
CA ASP A 275 -13.64 -12.80 27.52
C ASP A 275 -12.38 -12.60 26.66
N SER A 276 -12.29 -11.47 25.95
CA SER A 276 -11.18 -11.13 25.06
C SER A 276 -10.01 -10.39 25.73
N ILE A 277 -10.02 -10.15 27.05
CA ILE A 277 -8.94 -9.44 27.78
C ILE A 277 -7.56 -10.09 27.60
N LYS A 278 -7.49 -11.43 27.50
CA LYS A 278 -6.21 -12.10 27.25
C LYS A 278 -5.76 -11.87 25.81
N ASN A 279 -6.67 -11.99 24.84
CA ASN A 279 -6.37 -11.82 23.42
C ASN A 279 -5.88 -10.40 23.12
N ILE A 280 -6.53 -9.36 23.66
CA ILE A 280 -6.11 -7.96 23.46
C ILE A 280 -4.66 -7.73 23.92
N THR A 281 -4.24 -8.32 25.05
CA THR A 281 -2.83 -8.19 25.50
C THR A 281 -1.87 -8.89 24.55
N THR A 282 -2.19 -10.12 24.14
CA THR A 282 -1.34 -10.91 23.24
C THR A 282 -1.22 -10.29 21.85
N LEU A 283 -2.28 -9.66 21.35
CA LEU A 283 -2.31 -9.06 20.01
C LEU A 283 -1.79 -7.61 19.99
N SER A 284 -2.04 -6.83 21.05
CA SER A 284 -1.58 -5.42 21.09
C SER A 284 -0.08 -5.27 21.36
N ASP A 285 0.54 -6.17 22.13
CA ASP A 285 1.98 -6.06 22.45
C ASP A 285 2.89 -6.09 21.20
N PRO A 286 2.75 -7.05 20.24
CA PRO A 286 3.55 -7.01 19.02
C PRO A 286 3.21 -5.81 18.12
N LEU A 287 1.95 -5.37 18.07
CA LEU A 287 1.55 -4.16 17.35
C LEU A 287 2.23 -2.91 17.93
N ILE A 288 2.21 -2.74 19.26
CA ILE A 288 2.89 -1.63 19.95
C ILE A 288 4.38 -1.65 19.64
N LYS A 289 5.01 -2.83 19.71
CA LYS A 289 6.43 -2.98 19.38
C LYS A 289 6.72 -2.58 17.93
N ALA A 290 5.92 -3.07 16.98
CA ALA A 290 6.09 -2.73 15.57
C ALA A 290 5.88 -1.22 15.32
N MET A 291 4.90 -0.61 15.98
CA MET A 291 4.60 0.82 15.82
C MET A 291 5.67 1.71 16.46
N LYS A 292 6.27 1.31 17.60
CA LYS A 292 7.40 2.03 18.19
C LYS A 292 8.61 2.07 17.25
N VAL A 293 8.97 0.92 16.67
CA VAL A 293 10.04 0.85 15.65
C VAL A 293 9.70 1.71 14.43
N ALA A 294 8.46 1.65 13.95
CA ALA A 294 8.02 2.49 12.83
C ALA A 294 8.15 3.99 13.15
N ALA A 295 7.67 4.42 14.33
CA ALA A 295 7.76 5.81 14.77
C ALA A 295 9.21 6.28 14.85
N GLU A 296 10.11 5.49 15.44
CA GLU A 296 11.55 5.77 15.46
C GLU A 296 12.11 5.95 14.04
N MET A 297 11.70 5.13 13.06
CA MET A 297 12.14 5.24 11.66
C MET A 297 11.56 6.45 10.89
N TYR A 298 10.51 7.10 11.41
CA TYR A 298 10.03 8.38 10.87
C TYR A 298 10.83 9.56 11.43
N ILE A 299 11.33 9.44 12.66
CA ILE A 299 12.10 10.47 13.35
C ILE A 299 13.56 10.43 12.91
N TYR A 300 14.12 9.23 12.87
CA TYR A 300 15.52 8.95 12.60
C TYR A 300 15.68 8.29 11.23
N GLU A 301 16.79 8.56 10.54
CA GLU A 301 17.11 7.82 9.32
C GLU A 301 17.14 6.31 9.66
N PRO A 302 16.37 5.48 8.93
CA PRO A 302 16.21 4.09 9.31
C PRO A 302 17.55 3.38 9.27
N ASN A 303 17.82 2.59 10.30
CA ASN A 303 18.95 1.68 10.28
C ASN A 303 18.79 0.72 9.08
N THR A 304 19.87 0.47 8.36
CA THR A 304 19.80 -0.42 7.19
C THR A 304 19.48 -1.88 7.56
N SER A 305 19.56 -2.25 8.84
CA SER A 305 19.28 -3.58 9.35
C SER A 305 17.80 -3.98 9.33
N THR A 306 16.86 -3.03 9.18
CA THR A 306 15.42 -3.32 9.06
C THR A 306 14.96 -3.47 7.61
N CYS A 307 15.82 -3.11 6.65
CA CYS A 307 15.57 -3.28 5.23
C CYS A 307 15.83 -4.75 4.85
N VAL A 308 14.93 -5.34 4.08
CA VAL A 308 15.14 -6.69 3.52
C VAL A 308 16.09 -6.57 2.33
N ASP A 309 17.21 -7.32 2.31
CA ASP A 309 18.03 -7.44 1.11
C ASP A 309 17.20 -8.20 0.05
N PRO A 310 17.07 -7.70 -1.18
CA PRO A 310 16.35 -8.39 -2.25
C PRO A 310 16.81 -9.85 -2.46
N ARG A 311 18.07 -10.17 -2.15
CA ARG A 311 18.66 -11.52 -2.25
C ARG A 311 18.20 -12.48 -1.15
N ASP A 312 17.63 -11.96 -0.07
CA ASP A 312 17.07 -12.76 1.03
C ASP A 312 15.59 -13.10 0.80
N LEU A 313 14.96 -12.56 -0.25
CA LEU A 313 13.58 -12.87 -0.60
C LEU A 313 13.46 -14.28 -1.17
N SER A 314 12.43 -15.01 -0.71
CA SER A 314 12.14 -16.34 -1.24
C SER A 314 11.53 -16.27 -2.64
N ASP A 315 11.60 -17.38 -3.38
CA ASP A 315 10.96 -17.53 -4.70
C ASP A 315 9.47 -17.21 -4.67
N ASP A 316 8.78 -17.63 -3.61
CA ASP A 316 7.35 -17.37 -3.43
C ASP A 316 7.12 -15.86 -3.19
N ASN A 317 8.02 -15.16 -2.48
CA ASN A 317 7.90 -13.70 -2.29
C ASN A 317 8.05 -12.94 -3.61
N TRP A 318 9.03 -13.29 -4.45
CA TRP A 318 9.20 -12.68 -5.76
C TRP A 318 8.01 -12.91 -6.66
N ARG A 319 7.48 -14.14 -6.68
CA ARG A 319 6.30 -14.48 -7.47
C ARG A 319 5.08 -13.71 -7.04
N THR A 320 4.77 -13.70 -5.74
CA THR A 320 3.61 -12.96 -5.22
C THR A 320 3.73 -11.47 -5.51
N ALA A 321 4.92 -10.89 -5.39
CA ALA A 321 5.15 -9.47 -5.68
C ALA A 321 4.86 -9.13 -7.16
N ILE A 322 5.36 -9.94 -8.10
CA ILE A 322 5.15 -9.69 -9.54
C ILE A 322 3.69 -9.93 -9.93
N LEU A 323 3.07 -11.01 -9.44
CA LEU A 323 1.66 -11.29 -9.71
C LEU A 323 0.75 -10.19 -9.16
N ALA A 324 0.97 -9.74 -7.93
CA ALA A 324 0.21 -8.62 -7.36
C ALA A 324 0.39 -7.34 -8.18
N ALA A 325 1.60 -7.07 -8.68
CA ALA A 325 1.87 -5.89 -9.49
C ALA A 325 1.18 -5.99 -10.88
N GLU A 326 1.13 -7.17 -11.46
CA GLU A 326 0.38 -7.45 -12.69
C GLU A 326 -1.14 -7.43 -12.48
N ASP A 327 -1.64 -7.87 -11.33
CA ASP A 327 -3.05 -7.75 -10.96
C ASP A 327 -3.45 -6.27 -10.87
N GLN A 328 -2.59 -5.43 -10.29
CA GLN A 328 -2.84 -3.98 -10.26
C GLN A 328 -2.84 -3.34 -11.65
N ASN A 329 -1.94 -3.75 -12.56
CA ASN A 329 -1.98 -3.35 -13.97
C ASN A 329 -3.34 -3.69 -14.60
N PHE A 330 -3.79 -4.93 -14.38
CA PHE A 330 -5.06 -5.43 -14.88
C PHE A 330 -6.25 -4.64 -14.32
N PHE A 331 -6.31 -4.40 -13.00
CA PHE A 331 -7.41 -3.65 -12.37
C PHE A 331 -7.51 -2.22 -12.89
N CYS A 332 -6.37 -1.53 -13.09
CA CYS A 332 -6.35 -0.18 -13.66
C CYS A 332 -6.96 -0.15 -15.07
N ALA A 333 -6.63 -1.14 -15.91
CA ALA A 333 -7.17 -1.24 -17.25
C ALA A 333 -8.65 -1.66 -17.26
N GLN A 334 -9.05 -2.59 -16.39
CA GLN A 334 -10.43 -3.06 -16.26
C GLN A 334 -11.37 -1.93 -15.82
N ALA A 335 -10.94 -1.05 -14.91
CA ALA A 335 -11.74 0.07 -14.44
C ALA A 335 -12.13 1.02 -15.60
N ALA A 336 -11.18 1.29 -16.50
CA ALA A 336 -11.43 2.09 -17.69
C ALA A 336 -12.35 1.37 -18.70
N ALA A 337 -12.22 0.06 -18.86
CA ALA A 337 -13.10 -0.74 -19.72
C ALA A 337 -14.57 -0.75 -19.22
N LEU A 338 -14.79 -0.98 -17.92
CA LEU A 338 -16.12 -0.94 -17.29
C LEU A 338 -16.76 0.45 -17.35
N PHE A 339 -15.95 1.50 -17.19
CA PHE A 339 -16.39 2.87 -17.42
C PHE A 339 -16.89 3.06 -18.86
N MET A 340 -16.16 2.57 -19.87
CA MET A 340 -16.59 2.69 -21.26
C MET A 340 -17.87 1.91 -21.58
N GLN A 341 -18.07 0.73 -20.96
CA GLN A 341 -19.35 0.01 -21.06
C GLN A 341 -20.52 0.88 -20.54
N THR A 342 -20.30 1.53 -19.39
CA THR A 342 -21.28 2.44 -18.78
C THR A 342 -21.61 3.61 -19.70
N VAL A 343 -20.58 4.26 -20.27
CA VAL A 343 -20.72 5.41 -21.19
C VAL A 343 -21.49 5.04 -22.45
N LEU A 344 -21.24 3.85 -23.00
CA LEU A 344 -21.89 3.37 -24.22
C LEU A 344 -23.30 2.80 -23.98
N GLY A 345 -23.77 2.76 -22.73
CA GLY A 345 -25.12 2.28 -22.40
C GLY A 345 -25.24 0.76 -22.29
N PHE A 346 -24.13 0.04 -22.17
CA PHE A 346 -24.11 -1.42 -22.06
C PHE A 346 -24.05 -1.85 -20.60
N ALA A 347 -24.99 -2.73 -20.21
CA ALA A 347 -25.05 -3.31 -18.87
C ALA A 347 -24.88 -2.29 -17.72
N VAL A 348 -25.32 -1.03 -17.92
CA VAL A 348 -24.99 0.14 -17.10
C VAL A 348 -25.06 -0.12 -15.60
N SER A 349 -26.14 -0.72 -15.11
CA SER A 349 -26.30 -1.02 -13.68
C SER A 349 -25.29 -2.05 -13.17
N ALA A 350 -25.02 -3.10 -13.95
CA ALA A 350 -24.04 -4.12 -13.59
C ALA A 350 -22.62 -3.54 -13.64
N SER A 351 -22.25 -2.84 -14.72
CA SER A 351 -20.92 -2.24 -14.88
C SER A 351 -20.63 -1.18 -13.81
N LYS A 352 -21.62 -0.41 -13.36
CA LYS A 352 -21.45 0.55 -12.23
C LYS A 352 -21.21 -0.15 -10.89
N VAL A 353 -21.90 -1.26 -10.62
CA VAL A 353 -21.69 -2.05 -9.39
C VAL A 353 -20.31 -2.69 -9.43
N GLU A 354 -19.95 -3.33 -10.54
CA GLU A 354 -18.65 -3.96 -10.72
C GLU A 354 -17.51 -2.94 -10.63
N LEU A 355 -17.66 -1.76 -11.25
CA LEU A 355 -16.70 -0.68 -11.16
C LEU A 355 -16.52 -0.21 -9.70
N THR A 356 -17.60 -0.10 -8.92
CA THR A 356 -17.49 0.29 -7.50
C THR A 356 -16.66 -0.70 -6.69
N VAL A 357 -16.90 -2.01 -6.88
CA VAL A 357 -16.14 -3.07 -6.20
C VAL A 357 -14.69 -3.09 -6.67
N LEU A 358 -14.46 -2.89 -7.97
CA LEU A 358 -13.13 -2.86 -8.55
C LEU A 358 -12.30 -1.67 -8.06
N LEU A 359 -12.90 -0.49 -7.88
CA LEU A 359 -12.18 0.70 -7.38
C LEU A 359 -11.65 0.47 -5.95
N ASP A 360 -12.43 -0.17 -5.10
CA ASP A 360 -12.00 -0.57 -3.75
C ASP A 360 -10.88 -1.63 -3.81
N THR A 361 -11.10 -2.69 -4.61
CA THR A 361 -10.12 -3.76 -4.81
C THR A 361 -8.78 -3.25 -5.34
N ALA A 362 -8.80 -2.37 -6.34
CA ALA A 362 -7.61 -1.78 -6.95
C ALA A 362 -6.90 -0.80 -6.00
N SER A 363 -7.64 -0.11 -5.14
CA SER A 363 -7.05 0.79 -4.14
C SER A 363 -6.35 0.00 -3.04
N GLN A 364 -6.99 -1.08 -2.54
CA GLN A 364 -6.38 -1.98 -1.58
C GLN A 364 -5.15 -2.69 -2.17
N SER A 365 -5.28 -3.28 -3.36
CA SER A 365 -4.16 -3.95 -4.05
C SER A 365 -2.95 -3.03 -4.25
N LEU A 366 -3.17 -1.77 -4.61
CA LEU A 366 -2.08 -0.79 -4.73
C LEU A 366 -1.46 -0.41 -3.37
N GLN A 367 -2.28 -0.31 -2.32
CA GLN A 367 -1.79 -0.11 -0.96
C GLN A 367 -0.90 -1.29 -0.53
N ASP A 368 -1.36 -2.52 -0.75
CA ASP A 368 -0.64 -3.74 -0.43
C ASP A 368 0.67 -3.86 -1.23
N LEU A 369 0.72 -3.37 -2.47
CA LEU A 369 1.97 -3.32 -3.23
C LEU A 369 2.97 -2.33 -2.65
N VAL A 370 2.50 -1.23 -2.07
CA VAL A 370 3.35 -0.18 -1.50
C VAL A 370 3.89 -0.59 -0.13
N GLU A 371 3.06 -1.17 0.73
CA GLU A 371 3.45 -1.55 2.09
C GLU A 371 3.82 -3.04 2.24
N GLY A 372 3.34 -3.91 1.35
CA GLY A 372 3.41 -5.37 1.48
C GLY A 372 2.21 -5.94 2.24
N ASP A 373 2.00 -7.25 2.16
CA ASP A 373 0.99 -7.98 2.92
C ASP A 373 1.61 -9.29 3.43
N ARG A 374 1.72 -9.40 4.76
CA ARG A 374 2.37 -10.53 5.39
C ARG A 374 1.57 -11.82 5.30
N ASP A 375 0.25 -11.76 5.39
CA ASP A 375 -0.62 -12.94 5.34
C ASP A 375 -0.61 -13.57 3.94
N ARG A 376 -0.55 -12.74 2.88
CA ARG A 376 -0.42 -13.21 1.49
C ARG A 376 1.01 -13.51 1.06
N GLY A 377 2.01 -13.28 1.92
CA GLY A 377 3.42 -13.44 1.56
C GLY A 377 3.92 -12.38 0.57
N LEU A 378 3.18 -11.29 0.37
CA LEU A 378 3.59 -10.13 -0.42
C LEU A 378 4.54 -9.28 0.43
N VAL A 379 5.76 -9.10 -0.05
CA VAL A 379 6.75 -8.27 0.64
C VAL A 379 6.61 -6.81 0.21
N ALA A 380 7.01 -5.88 1.09
CA ALA A 380 7.18 -4.49 0.69
C ALA A 380 8.16 -4.41 -0.49
N PRO A 381 8.08 -3.35 -1.34
CA PRO A 381 8.96 -3.22 -2.49
C PRO A 381 10.44 -3.36 -2.08
N PRO A 382 11.24 -4.21 -2.73
CA PRO A 382 12.60 -4.50 -2.26
C PRO A 382 13.61 -3.36 -2.56
N LYS A 383 13.22 -2.37 -3.37
CA LYS A 383 14.09 -1.26 -3.78
C LYS A 383 13.37 0.08 -3.76
N GLN A 384 14.14 1.13 -3.49
CA GLN A 384 13.66 2.51 -3.41
C GLN A 384 13.10 3.06 -4.73
N ASN A 385 13.63 2.63 -5.88
CA ASN A 385 13.12 3.04 -7.19
C ASN A 385 11.72 2.46 -7.49
N ILE A 386 11.42 1.25 -7.00
CA ILE A 386 10.08 0.64 -7.09
C ILE A 386 9.09 1.43 -6.23
N VAL A 387 9.43 1.73 -4.96
CA VAL A 387 8.60 2.57 -4.09
C VAL A 387 8.29 3.92 -4.74
N ASN A 388 9.33 4.59 -5.26
CA ASN A 388 9.14 5.89 -5.92
C ASN A 388 8.17 5.81 -7.10
N ARG A 389 8.16 4.68 -7.82
CA ARG A 389 7.25 4.46 -8.93
C ARG A 389 5.84 4.16 -8.44
N LEU A 390 5.67 3.28 -7.46
CA LEU A 390 4.36 2.96 -6.89
C LEU A 390 3.70 4.18 -6.22
N VAL A 391 4.46 5.06 -5.56
CA VAL A 391 3.93 6.33 -5.04
C VAL A 391 3.46 7.26 -6.18
N ALA A 392 4.10 7.21 -7.35
CA ALA A 392 3.61 7.92 -8.53
C ALA A 392 2.30 7.30 -9.05
N VAL A 393 2.22 5.96 -9.09
CA VAL A 393 0.99 5.21 -9.43
C VAL A 393 -0.13 5.55 -8.46
N GLN A 394 0.09 5.59 -7.14
CA GLN A 394 -0.92 5.98 -6.15
C GLN A 394 -1.50 7.36 -6.43
N LYS A 395 -0.64 8.31 -6.81
CA LYS A 395 -1.09 9.66 -7.16
C LYS A 395 -1.97 9.64 -8.41
N THR A 396 -1.53 9.02 -9.50
CA THR A 396 -2.28 8.99 -10.76
C THR A 396 -3.55 8.14 -10.67
N TRP A 397 -3.52 7.06 -9.88
CA TRP A 397 -4.67 6.24 -9.53
C TRP A 397 -5.71 7.04 -8.76
N ARG A 398 -5.33 7.77 -7.71
CA ARG A 398 -6.27 8.59 -6.93
C ARG A 398 -7.00 9.63 -7.79
N ASP A 399 -6.29 10.25 -8.73
CA ASP A 399 -6.89 11.19 -9.67
C ASP A 399 -7.92 10.49 -10.58
N LEU A 400 -7.61 9.26 -11.05
CA LEU A 400 -8.53 8.44 -11.85
C LEU A 400 -9.74 7.97 -11.04
N ASP A 401 -9.51 7.40 -9.85
CA ASP A 401 -10.55 6.91 -8.93
C ASP A 401 -11.56 8.00 -8.58
N LEU A 402 -11.11 9.22 -8.30
CA LEU A 402 -12.00 10.34 -8.01
C LEU A 402 -12.98 10.63 -9.17
N VAL A 403 -12.49 10.59 -10.42
CA VAL A 403 -13.31 10.82 -11.62
C VAL A 403 -14.25 9.62 -11.88
N LEU A 404 -13.78 8.40 -11.68
CA LEU A 404 -14.58 7.18 -11.85
C LEU A 404 -15.69 7.07 -10.79
N THR A 405 -15.38 7.32 -9.52
CA THR A 405 -16.34 7.35 -8.41
C THR A 405 -17.43 8.40 -8.64
N ALA A 406 -17.06 9.59 -9.13
CA ALA A 406 -18.03 10.61 -9.52
C ALA A 406 -18.92 10.14 -10.68
N SER A 407 -18.35 9.43 -11.65
CA SER A 407 -19.05 8.92 -12.85
C SER A 407 -20.04 7.81 -12.53
N VAL A 408 -19.73 6.91 -11.59
CA VAL A 408 -20.66 5.86 -11.12
C VAL A 408 -21.95 6.49 -10.58
N ARG A 409 -21.85 7.62 -9.87
CA ARG A 409 -22.98 8.33 -9.26
C ARG A 409 -23.74 9.23 -10.23
N ALA A 410 -23.17 9.53 -11.40
CA ALA A 410 -23.78 10.42 -12.37
C ALA A 410 -24.86 9.71 -13.21
N ASP A 411 -25.99 10.38 -13.44
CA ASP A 411 -27.02 9.92 -14.38
C ASP A 411 -26.57 10.07 -15.83
N VAL A 412 -25.78 11.13 -16.12
CA VAL A 412 -25.26 11.44 -17.45
C VAL A 412 -23.77 11.73 -17.33
N ILE A 413 -22.96 11.01 -18.12
CA ILE A 413 -21.50 11.22 -18.21
C ILE A 413 -21.24 12.18 -19.37
N VAL A 414 -20.61 13.31 -19.09
CA VAL A 414 -20.32 14.34 -20.11
C VAL A 414 -19.05 13.99 -20.90
N PRO A 415 -18.91 14.44 -22.17
CA PRO A 415 -17.75 14.10 -23.00
C PRO A 415 -16.39 14.47 -22.41
N THR A 416 -16.32 15.55 -21.61
CA THR A 416 -15.08 15.95 -20.93
C THR A 416 -14.64 14.91 -19.91
N THR A 417 -15.57 14.26 -19.20
CA THR A 417 -15.27 13.16 -18.27
C THR A 417 -14.69 11.96 -19.01
N VAL A 418 -15.21 11.62 -20.20
CA VAL A 418 -14.67 10.54 -21.03
C VAL A 418 -13.22 10.84 -21.43
N SER A 419 -12.94 12.06 -21.88
CA SER A 419 -11.58 12.48 -22.24
C SER A 419 -10.61 12.45 -21.06
N GLU A 420 -11.09 12.80 -19.87
CA GLU A 420 -10.28 12.82 -18.65
C GLU A 420 -9.96 11.41 -18.16
N VAL A 421 -10.96 10.51 -18.14
CA VAL A 421 -10.76 9.09 -17.80
C VAL A 421 -9.80 8.43 -18.78
N ALA A 422 -9.96 8.65 -20.10
CA ALA A 422 -9.06 8.07 -21.10
C ALA A 422 -7.59 8.43 -20.82
N ARG A 423 -7.31 9.73 -20.62
CA ARG A 423 -5.97 10.24 -20.33
C ARG A 423 -5.41 9.74 -18.99
N LEU A 424 -6.22 9.76 -17.92
CA LEU A 424 -5.78 9.30 -16.60
C LEU A 424 -5.52 7.80 -16.58
N ALA A 425 -6.34 7.01 -17.26
CA ALA A 425 -6.16 5.57 -17.43
C ALA A 425 -4.84 5.23 -18.16
N ASP A 426 -4.49 5.96 -19.22
CA ASP A 426 -3.21 5.77 -19.91
C ASP A 426 -2.01 6.13 -19.01
N ASN A 427 -2.12 7.21 -18.25
CA ASN A 427 -1.06 7.64 -17.32
C ASN A 427 -0.81 6.61 -16.21
N VAL A 428 -1.87 6.14 -15.53
CA VAL A 428 -1.72 5.16 -14.45
C VAL A 428 -1.19 3.83 -14.98
N LEU A 429 -1.64 3.40 -16.16
CA LEU A 429 -1.17 2.15 -16.76
C LEU A 429 0.30 2.24 -17.19
N LEU A 430 0.72 3.36 -17.79
CA LEU A 430 2.13 3.62 -18.08
C LEU A 430 2.98 3.58 -16.81
N ASP A 431 2.47 4.18 -15.73
CA ASP A 431 3.15 4.22 -14.45
C ASP A 431 3.31 2.84 -13.83
N MET A 432 2.25 2.04 -13.87
CA MET A 432 2.22 0.71 -13.29
C MET A 432 3.04 -0.31 -14.11
N VAL A 433 3.00 -0.26 -15.45
CA VAL A 433 3.89 -1.04 -16.33
C VAL A 433 5.36 -0.81 -15.98
N THR A 434 5.74 0.46 -15.80
CA THR A 434 7.11 0.80 -15.40
C THR A 434 7.44 0.27 -14.00
N ALA A 435 6.47 0.21 -13.08
CA ALA A 435 6.67 -0.36 -11.75
C ALA A 435 6.97 -1.87 -11.83
N VAL A 436 6.23 -2.61 -12.66
CA VAL A 436 6.47 -4.03 -12.88
C VAL A 436 7.84 -4.29 -13.52
N ASP A 437 8.22 -3.50 -14.53
CA ASP A 437 9.56 -3.60 -15.13
C ASP A 437 10.66 -3.47 -14.05
N LYS A 438 10.46 -2.59 -13.06
CA LYS A 438 11.40 -2.38 -11.95
C LYS A 438 11.40 -3.55 -10.96
N TYR A 439 10.28 -4.25 -10.77
CA TYR A 439 10.25 -5.52 -10.02
C TYR A 439 11.02 -6.62 -10.74
N VAL A 440 10.83 -6.76 -12.06
CA VAL A 440 11.56 -7.73 -12.89
C VAL A 440 13.06 -7.48 -12.85
N GLU A 441 13.50 -6.23 -13.05
CA GLU A 441 14.90 -5.82 -12.90
C GLU A 441 15.45 -6.15 -11.51
N ALA A 442 14.68 -5.89 -10.45
CA ALA A 442 15.12 -6.15 -9.08
C ALA A 442 15.26 -7.64 -8.77
N ALA A 443 14.37 -8.47 -9.32
CA ALA A 443 14.41 -9.91 -9.19
C ALA A 443 15.62 -10.51 -9.94
N GLU A 444 15.93 -10.01 -11.14
CA GLU A 444 17.11 -10.43 -11.90
C GLU A 444 18.41 -10.10 -11.18
N GLU A 445 18.52 -8.89 -10.64
CA GLU A 445 19.69 -8.50 -9.82
C GLU A 445 19.82 -9.33 -8.54
N ALA A 446 18.71 -9.85 -8.02
CA ALA A 446 18.68 -10.76 -6.87
C ALA A 446 18.99 -12.22 -7.27
N GLU A 447 19.19 -12.51 -8.55
CA GLU A 447 19.47 -13.85 -9.09
C GLU A 447 18.40 -14.89 -8.71
N THR A 448 17.13 -14.49 -8.62
CA THR A 448 16.05 -15.43 -8.30
C THR A 448 15.91 -16.50 -9.41
N PRO A 449 15.69 -17.78 -9.05
CA PRO A 449 15.39 -18.83 -10.03
C PRO A 449 13.98 -18.72 -10.62
N VAL A 450 13.11 -17.86 -10.08
CA VAL A 450 11.75 -17.64 -10.59
C VAL A 450 11.83 -17.07 -12.01
N PRO A 451 11.05 -17.58 -12.99
CA PRO A 451 11.01 -17.03 -14.35
C PRO A 451 10.21 -15.73 -14.41
N VAL A 452 10.66 -14.71 -13.68
CA VAL A 452 9.95 -13.45 -13.40
C VAL A 452 9.50 -12.71 -14.65
N TYR A 453 10.29 -12.77 -15.72
CA TYR A 453 9.91 -12.14 -16.98
C TYR A 453 8.84 -12.92 -17.74
N ALA A 454 8.85 -14.25 -17.70
CA ALA A 454 7.75 -15.04 -18.26
C ALA A 454 6.44 -14.80 -17.49
N LEU A 455 6.54 -14.65 -16.16
CA LEU A 455 5.43 -14.30 -15.29
C LEU A 455 4.83 -12.92 -15.62
N ASP A 456 5.67 -11.90 -15.79
CA ASP A 456 5.28 -10.56 -16.27
C ASP A 456 4.58 -10.63 -17.63
N LEU A 457 5.17 -11.32 -18.61
CA LEU A 457 4.57 -11.47 -19.95
C LEU A 457 3.18 -12.12 -19.90
N ALA A 458 3.01 -13.16 -19.08
CA ALA A 458 1.72 -13.84 -18.89
C ALA A 458 0.70 -12.94 -18.19
N GLY A 459 1.11 -12.22 -17.13
CA GLY A 459 0.27 -11.27 -16.42
C GLY A 459 -0.27 -10.16 -17.33
N ARG A 460 0.60 -9.58 -18.19
CA ARG A 460 0.26 -8.48 -19.09
C ARG A 460 -0.77 -8.82 -20.14
N GLN A 461 -0.93 -10.08 -20.49
CA GLN A 461 -1.95 -10.49 -21.46
C GLN A 461 -3.35 -10.09 -20.98
N ARG A 462 -3.64 -10.20 -19.67
CA ARG A 462 -4.91 -9.77 -19.06
C ARG A 462 -5.13 -8.27 -19.24
N THR A 463 -4.07 -7.50 -18.98
CA THR A 463 -4.06 -6.04 -19.15
C THR A 463 -4.35 -5.64 -20.59
N TYR A 464 -3.81 -6.35 -21.59
CA TYR A 464 -4.09 -6.07 -23.00
C TYR A 464 -5.54 -6.37 -23.40
N ILE A 465 -6.16 -7.43 -22.86
CA ILE A 465 -7.60 -7.68 -23.07
C ILE A 465 -8.42 -6.46 -22.61
N GLN A 466 -8.19 -5.96 -21.40
CA GLN A 466 -8.91 -4.80 -20.89
C GLN A 466 -8.59 -3.52 -21.65
N LYS A 467 -7.33 -3.32 -22.04
CA LYS A 467 -6.89 -2.17 -22.84
C LYS A 467 -7.58 -2.13 -24.21
N MET A 468 -7.69 -3.28 -24.90
CA MET A 468 -8.42 -3.37 -26.17
C MET A 468 -9.91 -3.09 -25.99
N ALA A 469 -10.53 -3.56 -24.90
CA ALA A 469 -11.94 -3.25 -24.60
C ALA A 469 -12.15 -1.75 -24.38
N LYS A 470 -11.23 -1.08 -23.66
CA LYS A 470 -11.23 0.39 -23.49
C LYS A 470 -11.08 1.11 -24.83
N GLU A 471 -10.06 0.76 -25.61
CA GLU A 471 -9.75 1.40 -26.91
C GLU A 471 -10.92 1.25 -27.89
N THR A 472 -11.49 0.04 -27.96
CA THR A 472 -12.71 -0.27 -28.73
C THR A 472 -13.89 0.60 -28.29
N GLY A 473 -14.10 0.72 -26.97
CA GLY A 473 -15.15 1.57 -26.42
C GLY A 473 -14.97 3.05 -26.77
N LEU A 474 -13.74 3.57 -26.73
CA LEU A 474 -13.43 4.95 -27.09
C LEU A 474 -13.66 5.22 -28.58
N ILE A 475 -13.30 4.27 -29.45
CA ILE A 475 -13.59 4.31 -30.90
C ILE A 475 -15.11 4.33 -31.11
N GLY A 476 -15.84 3.40 -30.49
CA GLY A 476 -17.31 3.31 -30.61
C GLY A 476 -18.03 4.56 -30.09
N TYR A 477 -17.46 5.24 -29.10
CA TYR A 477 -17.96 6.52 -28.59
C TYR A 477 -17.62 7.71 -29.51
N GLY A 478 -16.63 7.57 -30.41
CA GLY A 478 -16.17 8.62 -31.31
C GLY A 478 -15.15 9.58 -30.69
N TYR A 479 -14.44 9.17 -29.63
CA TYR A 479 -13.38 9.97 -29.02
C TYR A 479 -12.01 9.58 -29.57
N ASP A 480 -11.30 10.55 -30.16
CA ASP A 480 -9.93 10.40 -30.71
C ASP A 480 -9.73 9.08 -31.47
N VAL A 481 -10.58 8.87 -32.48
CA VAL A 481 -10.72 7.58 -33.18
C VAL A 481 -9.41 7.10 -33.80
N GLU A 482 -8.63 8.01 -34.41
CA GLU A 482 -7.36 7.65 -35.05
C GLU A 482 -6.32 7.17 -34.03
N TYR A 483 -6.17 7.89 -32.91
CA TYR A 483 -5.28 7.50 -31.83
C TYR A 483 -5.66 6.13 -31.24
N ASN A 484 -6.95 5.95 -30.92
CA ASN A 484 -7.43 4.72 -30.31
C ASN A 484 -7.39 3.52 -31.28
N TRP A 485 -7.55 3.74 -32.59
CA TRP A 485 -7.35 2.67 -33.58
C TRP A 485 -5.89 2.23 -33.65
N GLY A 486 -4.96 3.19 -33.60
CA GLY A 486 -3.53 2.90 -33.48
C GLY A 486 -3.21 2.12 -32.19
N GLY A 487 -3.81 2.54 -31.06
CA GLY A 487 -3.73 1.86 -29.77
C GLY A 487 -4.24 0.41 -29.84
N LEU A 488 -5.45 0.20 -30.39
CA LEU A 488 -6.08 -1.11 -30.53
C LEU A 488 -5.19 -2.07 -31.32
N ASN A 489 -4.67 -1.66 -32.48
CA ASN A 489 -3.78 -2.50 -33.28
C ASN A 489 -2.47 -2.81 -32.54
N SER A 490 -1.88 -1.82 -31.86
CA SER A 490 -0.67 -2.04 -31.07
C SER A 490 -0.90 -3.01 -29.90
N SER A 491 -2.05 -2.92 -29.21
CA SER A 491 -2.43 -3.84 -28.13
C SER A 491 -2.59 -5.27 -28.65
N ARG A 492 -3.27 -5.45 -29.80
CA ARG A 492 -3.46 -6.75 -30.46
C ARG A 492 -2.13 -7.42 -30.84
N GLU A 493 -1.28 -6.67 -31.55
CA GLU A 493 0.05 -7.16 -31.95
C GLU A 493 0.90 -7.53 -30.74
N THR A 494 0.86 -6.72 -29.68
CA THR A 494 1.68 -6.96 -28.49
C THR A 494 1.19 -8.16 -27.69
N PHE A 495 -0.14 -8.34 -27.55
CA PHE A 495 -0.72 -9.54 -26.94
C PHE A 495 -0.23 -10.80 -27.65
N MET A 496 -0.34 -10.85 -28.98
CA MET A 496 0.04 -12.02 -29.77
C MET A 496 1.55 -12.26 -29.74
N ARG A 497 2.36 -11.20 -29.78
CA ARG A 497 3.81 -11.30 -29.61
C ARG A 497 4.18 -11.90 -28.25
N HIS A 498 3.56 -11.45 -27.17
CA HIS A 498 3.80 -12.01 -25.82
C HIS A 498 3.34 -13.46 -25.74
N HIS A 499 2.21 -13.78 -26.36
CA HIS A 499 1.66 -15.14 -26.41
C HIS A 499 2.64 -16.13 -27.02
N TRP A 500 3.14 -15.83 -28.21
CA TRP A 500 4.11 -16.71 -28.87
C TRP A 500 5.47 -16.70 -28.20
N LYS A 501 5.91 -15.56 -27.65
CA LYS A 501 7.15 -15.48 -26.88
C LYS A 501 7.15 -16.43 -25.67
N LEU A 502 6.01 -16.62 -25.01
CA LEU A 502 5.86 -17.58 -23.92
C LEU A 502 5.92 -19.03 -24.41
N LEU A 503 5.32 -19.33 -25.56
CA LEU A 503 5.30 -20.68 -26.13
C LEU A 503 6.64 -21.10 -26.74
N GLU A 504 7.19 -20.27 -27.61
CA GLU A 504 8.39 -20.54 -28.42
C GLU A 504 9.68 -20.22 -27.66
N GLY A 505 9.58 -19.41 -26.62
CA GLY A 505 10.73 -18.83 -25.94
C GLY A 505 11.34 -17.66 -26.72
N ALA A 506 12.30 -16.99 -26.09
CA ALA A 506 13.08 -15.92 -26.70
C ALA A 506 14.45 -15.82 -26.06
N ALA A 507 15.45 -15.48 -26.86
CA ALA A 507 16.77 -15.13 -26.34
C ALA A 507 16.68 -13.87 -25.46
N ALA A 508 17.65 -13.72 -24.56
CA ALA A 508 17.81 -12.49 -23.80
C ALA A 508 18.05 -11.31 -24.77
N THR A 509 17.43 -10.19 -24.46
CA THR A 509 17.62 -8.91 -25.15
C THR A 509 18.13 -7.91 -24.14
N GLY A 510 18.83 -6.84 -24.53
CA GLY A 510 19.59 -5.99 -23.60
C GLY A 510 18.90 -5.62 -22.28
N SER A 511 17.57 -5.42 -22.26
CA SER A 511 16.76 -5.09 -21.08
C SER A 511 15.90 -6.23 -20.53
N HIS A 512 15.91 -7.42 -21.14
CA HIS A 512 15.04 -8.54 -20.74
C HIS A 512 15.76 -9.89 -20.80
N PRO A 513 15.54 -10.77 -19.83
CA PRO A 513 16.19 -12.07 -19.75
C PRO A 513 15.60 -13.02 -20.79
N ALA A 514 16.25 -14.17 -20.97
CA ALA A 514 15.75 -15.20 -21.86
C ALA A 514 14.44 -15.77 -21.33
N VAL A 515 13.49 -16.02 -22.23
CA VAL A 515 12.26 -16.76 -21.93
C VAL A 515 12.46 -18.18 -22.44
N PRO A 516 12.43 -19.22 -21.57
CA PRO A 516 12.55 -20.59 -22.03
C PRO A 516 11.32 -20.98 -22.85
N MET A 517 11.52 -21.83 -23.87
CA MET A 517 10.42 -22.44 -24.60
C MET A 517 9.54 -23.25 -23.65
N THR A 518 8.22 -23.10 -23.78
CA THR A 518 7.27 -23.90 -23.00
C THR A 518 7.25 -25.32 -23.54
N THR A 519 7.66 -26.28 -22.70
CA THR A 519 7.64 -27.71 -23.03
C THR A 519 6.59 -28.50 -22.25
N GLU A 520 5.96 -27.86 -21.27
CA GLU A 520 4.94 -28.46 -20.42
C GLU A 520 3.59 -28.48 -21.16
N VAL A 521 2.98 -29.65 -21.27
CA VAL A 521 1.81 -29.88 -22.14
C VAL A 521 0.57 -29.16 -21.64
N CYS A 522 0.37 -29.05 -20.32
CA CYS A 522 -0.78 -28.33 -19.76
C CYS A 522 -0.70 -26.84 -20.11
N ILE A 523 0.47 -26.21 -19.95
CA ILE A 523 0.65 -24.81 -20.36
C ILE A 523 0.36 -24.63 -21.86
N VAL A 524 0.87 -25.52 -22.72
CA VAL A 524 0.60 -25.41 -24.16
C VAL A 524 -0.89 -25.51 -24.47
N GLN A 525 -1.63 -26.38 -23.78
CA GLN A 525 -3.08 -26.52 -23.95
C GLN A 525 -3.85 -25.26 -23.53
N ILE A 526 -3.58 -24.72 -22.33
CA ILE A 526 -4.29 -23.52 -21.87
C ILE A 526 -3.96 -22.32 -22.76
N MET A 527 -2.72 -22.19 -23.21
CA MET A 527 -2.31 -21.13 -24.14
C MET A 527 -3.02 -21.29 -25.48
N LYS A 528 -3.19 -22.51 -25.99
CA LYS A 528 -4.03 -22.73 -27.17
C LYS A 528 -5.48 -22.26 -26.94
N GLU A 529 -6.09 -22.63 -25.82
CA GLU A 529 -7.47 -22.23 -25.51
C GLU A 529 -7.59 -20.70 -25.41
N ILE A 530 -6.61 -20.04 -24.79
CA ILE A 530 -6.51 -18.57 -24.75
C ILE A 530 -6.43 -17.99 -26.17
N ALA A 531 -5.63 -18.56 -27.07
CA ALA A 531 -5.50 -18.08 -28.44
C ALA A 531 -6.81 -18.21 -29.23
N ASP A 532 -7.52 -19.34 -29.05
CA ASP A 532 -8.82 -19.57 -29.69
C ASP A 532 -9.85 -18.55 -29.18
N LYS A 533 -9.95 -18.35 -27.86
CA LYS A 533 -10.84 -17.35 -27.23
C LYS A 533 -10.47 -15.90 -27.57
N TYR A 534 -9.17 -15.64 -27.71
CA TYR A 534 -8.67 -14.33 -28.14
C TYR A 534 -9.13 -14.01 -29.56
N GLY A 535 -9.15 -14.99 -30.47
CA GLY A 535 -9.66 -14.81 -31.83
C GLY A 535 -11.11 -14.32 -31.83
N ASP A 536 -11.97 -14.98 -31.06
CA ASP A 536 -13.38 -14.57 -30.91
C ASP A 536 -13.50 -13.15 -30.30
N PHE A 537 -12.68 -12.86 -29.28
CA PHE A 537 -12.66 -11.56 -28.62
C PHE A 537 -12.20 -10.44 -29.57
N GLU A 538 -11.14 -10.69 -30.34
CA GLU A 538 -10.57 -9.76 -31.30
C GLU A 538 -11.56 -9.42 -32.42
N GLU A 539 -12.26 -10.43 -32.95
CA GLU A 539 -13.29 -10.23 -33.97
C GLU A 539 -14.43 -9.35 -33.45
N ALA A 540 -14.92 -9.62 -32.23
CA ALA A 540 -15.95 -8.80 -31.59
C ALA A 540 -15.45 -7.36 -31.36
N ALA A 541 -14.21 -7.18 -30.88
CA ALA A 541 -13.61 -5.87 -30.64
C ALA A 541 -13.51 -5.05 -31.94
N LEU A 542 -13.02 -5.66 -33.03
CA LEU A 542 -12.94 -5.00 -34.33
C LEU A 542 -14.31 -4.65 -34.89
N THR A 543 -15.32 -5.48 -34.67
CA THR A 543 -16.66 -5.23 -35.19
C THR A 543 -17.33 -4.07 -34.47
N VAL A 544 -17.16 -3.96 -33.14
CA VAL A 544 -17.56 -2.79 -32.36
C VAL A 544 -16.80 -1.54 -32.78
N ALA A 545 -15.48 -1.63 -32.96
CA ALA A 545 -14.65 -0.52 -33.39
C ALA A 545 -15.03 -0.02 -34.81
N ASN A 546 -15.57 -0.90 -35.67
CA ASN A 546 -16.12 -0.54 -36.98
C ASN A 546 -17.57 0.01 -36.92
N GLY A 547 -18.12 0.24 -35.72
CA GLY A 547 -19.40 0.90 -35.49
C GLY A 547 -20.58 -0.04 -35.21
N ASN A 548 -20.39 -1.36 -35.18
CA ASN A 548 -21.45 -2.28 -34.78
C ASN A 548 -21.46 -2.46 -33.25
N LEU A 549 -22.11 -1.52 -32.56
CA LEU A 549 -22.19 -1.54 -31.09
C LEU A 549 -22.96 -2.74 -30.54
N ALA A 550 -23.76 -3.47 -31.34
CA ALA A 550 -24.49 -4.65 -30.86
C ALA A 550 -23.55 -5.76 -30.35
N ASP A 551 -22.35 -5.84 -30.92
CA ASP A 551 -21.35 -6.87 -30.58
C ASP A 551 -20.61 -6.55 -29.27
N MET A 552 -20.87 -5.38 -28.66
CA MET A 552 -20.36 -5.05 -27.33
C MET A 552 -20.88 -6.04 -26.27
N GLN A 553 -22.06 -6.62 -26.48
CA GLN A 553 -22.57 -7.69 -25.62
C GLN A 553 -21.67 -8.94 -25.70
N GLN A 554 -21.25 -9.33 -26.91
CA GLN A 554 -20.35 -10.47 -27.10
C GLN A 554 -18.98 -10.18 -26.49
N LEU A 555 -18.44 -8.97 -26.69
CA LEU A 555 -17.17 -8.56 -26.08
C LEU A 555 -17.23 -8.65 -24.54
N THR A 556 -18.34 -8.21 -23.95
CA THR A 556 -18.57 -8.25 -22.49
C THR A 556 -18.69 -9.70 -21.97
N GLN A 557 -19.24 -10.61 -22.76
CA GLN A 557 -19.37 -12.04 -22.42
C GLN A 557 -18.03 -12.78 -22.53
N LEU A 558 -17.25 -12.53 -23.57
CA LEU A 558 -15.96 -13.18 -23.80
C LEU A 558 -14.89 -12.72 -22.82
N ASN A 559 -14.95 -11.48 -22.35
CA ASN A 559 -13.97 -10.89 -21.45
C ASN A 559 -13.69 -11.73 -20.18
N PRO A 560 -14.68 -12.06 -19.33
CA PRO A 560 -14.42 -12.90 -18.15
C PRO A 560 -13.95 -14.31 -18.50
N GLU A 561 -14.37 -14.88 -19.64
CA GLU A 561 -13.94 -16.22 -20.05
C GLU A 561 -12.43 -16.25 -20.35
N ILE A 562 -11.93 -15.30 -21.16
CA ILE A 562 -10.50 -15.26 -21.50
C ILE A 562 -9.65 -14.87 -20.29
N ILE A 563 -10.12 -13.97 -19.43
CA ILE A 563 -9.39 -13.58 -18.21
C ILE A 563 -9.20 -14.78 -17.27
N ALA A 564 -10.23 -15.61 -17.09
CA ALA A 564 -10.11 -16.80 -16.25
C ALA A 564 -9.03 -17.78 -16.76
N LEU A 565 -8.92 -17.97 -18.08
CA LEU A 565 -7.87 -18.81 -18.67
C LEU A 565 -6.47 -18.19 -18.49
N LEU A 566 -6.38 -16.86 -18.65
CA LEU A 566 -5.13 -16.12 -18.46
C LEU A 566 -4.65 -16.15 -16.99
N ASP A 567 -5.56 -16.10 -16.02
CA ASP A 567 -5.22 -16.25 -14.59
C ASP A 567 -4.61 -17.63 -14.30
N ILE A 568 -5.18 -18.69 -14.88
CA ILE A 568 -4.64 -20.06 -14.78
C ILE A 568 -3.24 -20.10 -15.40
N ALA A 569 -3.07 -19.57 -16.61
CA ALA A 569 -1.79 -19.56 -17.31
C ALA A 569 -0.71 -18.79 -16.52
N ALA A 570 -1.02 -17.60 -16.00
CA ALA A 570 -0.10 -16.82 -15.18
C ALA A 570 0.32 -17.58 -13.91
N GLY A 571 -0.62 -18.23 -13.23
CA GLY A 571 -0.34 -19.10 -12.10
C GLY A 571 0.60 -20.26 -12.44
N TRP A 572 0.42 -20.88 -13.61
CA TRP A 572 1.25 -21.99 -14.10
C TRP A 572 2.66 -21.57 -14.57
N PHE A 573 2.81 -20.37 -15.15
CA PHE A 573 4.13 -19.81 -15.43
C PHE A 573 4.87 -19.44 -14.14
N GLY A 574 4.14 -19.04 -13.10
CA GLY A 574 4.66 -18.86 -11.76
C GLY A 574 5.11 -20.20 -11.15
N ASP A 575 4.19 -21.13 -10.91
CA ASP A 575 4.45 -22.40 -10.22
C ASP A 575 4.30 -23.64 -11.10
N PRO A 576 5.36 -24.42 -11.35
CA PRO A 576 5.23 -25.70 -12.02
C PRO A 576 4.68 -26.85 -11.16
N ARG A 577 4.57 -26.69 -9.84
CA ARG A 577 4.33 -27.80 -8.91
C ARG A 577 2.90 -28.34 -8.90
N ASP A 578 1.91 -27.56 -9.34
CA ASP A 578 0.48 -27.93 -9.25
C ASP A 578 -0.25 -27.87 -10.62
N LYS A 579 0.45 -28.31 -11.67
CA LYS A 579 -0.11 -28.37 -13.02
C LYS A 579 -0.84 -29.68 -13.21
N THR A 580 -2.17 -29.62 -13.20
CA THR A 580 -3.00 -30.73 -13.64
C THR A 580 -3.88 -30.26 -14.79
N CYS A 581 -3.77 -30.96 -15.91
CA CYS A 581 -4.69 -30.84 -17.03
C CYS A 581 -5.10 -32.24 -17.44
N GLU A 582 -6.32 -32.37 -17.96
CA GLU A 582 -6.72 -33.62 -18.58
C GLU A 582 -5.93 -33.81 -19.88
N ALA A 583 -5.51 -35.05 -20.16
CA ALA A 583 -4.91 -35.36 -21.44
C ALA A 583 -5.89 -34.96 -22.56
N PRO A 584 -5.40 -34.32 -23.63
CA PRO A 584 -6.29 -33.78 -24.65
C PRO A 584 -6.97 -34.96 -25.35
N VAL A 585 -8.30 -35.03 -25.25
CA VAL A 585 -9.08 -36.05 -25.96
C VAL A 585 -9.35 -35.52 -27.37
N LEU A 586 -8.38 -35.72 -28.26
CA LEU A 586 -8.55 -35.36 -29.67
C LEU A 586 -9.57 -36.29 -30.33
N THR A 587 -10.57 -35.70 -30.98
CA THR A 587 -11.49 -36.39 -31.88
C THR A 587 -10.75 -36.97 -33.07
N GLY A 588 -11.37 -37.93 -33.77
CA GLY A 588 -10.78 -38.49 -34.99
C GLY A 588 -10.51 -37.44 -36.08
N LEU A 589 -11.33 -36.38 -36.13
CA LEU A 589 -11.14 -35.26 -37.05
C LEU A 589 -9.93 -34.41 -36.67
N GLU A 590 -9.74 -34.12 -35.39
CA GLU A 590 -8.57 -33.38 -34.90
C GLU A 590 -7.28 -34.17 -35.08
N TRP A 591 -7.30 -35.49 -34.83
CA TRP A 591 -6.17 -36.37 -35.15
C TRP A 591 -5.82 -36.34 -36.62
N GLN A 592 -6.83 -36.42 -37.50
CA GLN A 592 -6.61 -36.33 -38.94
C GLN A 592 -6.04 -34.95 -39.34
N GLY A 593 -6.55 -33.87 -38.75
CA GLY A 593 -6.01 -32.52 -38.92
C GLY A 593 -4.54 -32.43 -38.51
N LEU A 594 -4.19 -32.92 -37.32
CA LEU A 594 -2.82 -32.94 -36.82
C LEU A 594 -1.88 -33.76 -37.71
N ILE A 595 -2.32 -34.96 -38.15
CA ILE A 595 -1.51 -35.81 -39.06
C ILE A 595 -1.28 -35.11 -40.40
N ASN A 596 -2.31 -34.47 -40.95
CA ASN A 596 -2.20 -33.72 -42.20
C ASN A 596 -1.23 -32.53 -42.03
N GLU A 597 -1.30 -31.83 -40.89
CA GLU A 597 -0.48 -30.68 -40.58
C GLU A 597 1.00 -31.06 -40.43
N VAL A 598 1.29 -32.10 -39.62
CA VAL A 598 2.64 -32.67 -39.49
C VAL A 598 3.15 -33.19 -40.83
N GLY A 599 2.28 -33.80 -41.65
CA GLY A 599 2.60 -34.24 -43.01
C GLY A 599 2.98 -33.08 -43.93
N SER A 600 2.23 -31.98 -43.88
CA SER A 600 2.51 -30.74 -44.64
C SER A 600 3.84 -30.14 -44.22
N MET A 601 4.08 -29.98 -42.91
CA MET A 601 5.34 -29.47 -42.37
C MET A 601 6.54 -30.35 -42.75
N ARG A 602 6.36 -31.68 -42.76
CA ARG A 602 7.39 -32.61 -43.24
C ARG A 602 7.67 -32.43 -44.74
N ALA A 603 6.62 -32.28 -45.55
CA ALA A 603 6.79 -32.07 -46.98
C ALA A 603 7.53 -30.76 -47.27
N MET A 604 7.14 -29.66 -46.62
CA MET A 604 7.79 -28.36 -46.79
C MET A 604 9.24 -28.33 -46.29
N SER A 605 9.56 -29.00 -45.17
CA SER A 605 10.96 -29.08 -44.69
C SER A 605 11.85 -29.90 -45.62
N GLN A 606 11.33 -30.96 -46.23
CA GLN A 606 12.04 -31.72 -47.26
C GLN A 606 12.24 -30.90 -48.55
N GLU A 607 11.24 -30.14 -48.97
CA GLU A 607 11.31 -29.21 -50.10
C GLU A 607 12.38 -28.14 -49.85
N ALA A 608 12.39 -27.51 -48.67
CA ALA A 608 13.36 -26.48 -48.29
C ALA A 608 14.80 -27.00 -48.30
N ALA A 609 15.02 -28.22 -47.79
CA ALA A 609 16.33 -28.87 -47.83
C ALA A 609 16.80 -29.16 -49.27
N GLY A 610 15.87 -29.61 -50.13
CA GLY A 610 16.13 -29.83 -51.55
C GLY A 610 16.52 -28.54 -52.27
N ASP A 611 15.74 -27.47 -52.09
CA ASP A 611 15.98 -26.16 -52.68
C ASP A 611 17.31 -25.55 -52.20
N TYR A 612 17.64 -25.69 -50.92
CA TYR A 612 18.92 -25.26 -50.38
C TYR A 612 20.10 -25.96 -51.08
N LEU A 613 20.06 -27.30 -51.19
CA LEU A 613 21.11 -28.07 -51.86
C LEU A 613 21.24 -27.71 -53.35
N LEU A 614 20.12 -27.46 -54.03
CA LEU A 614 20.12 -27.05 -55.44
C LEU A 614 20.67 -25.63 -55.62
N SER A 615 20.31 -24.71 -54.73
CA SER A 615 20.79 -23.32 -54.74
C SER A 615 22.29 -23.21 -54.47
N HIS A 616 22.84 -24.10 -53.64
CA HIS A 616 24.27 -24.11 -53.33
C HIS A 616 25.11 -24.67 -54.49
N ASN A 617 24.58 -25.66 -55.22
CA ASN A 617 25.31 -26.34 -56.30
C ASN A 617 25.16 -25.66 -57.67
N ARG A 618 24.17 -24.78 -57.84
CA ARG A 618 23.92 -24.06 -59.09
C ARG A 618 23.84 -22.58 -58.79
N ASN A 619 24.82 -21.79 -59.26
CA ASN A 619 24.82 -20.31 -59.22
C ASN A 619 23.72 -19.67 -60.12
N GLY A 620 22.53 -20.28 -60.21
CA GLY A 620 21.41 -19.82 -61.03
C GLY A 620 20.28 -19.27 -60.16
N THR A 621 19.77 -18.10 -60.54
CA THR A 621 18.67 -17.37 -59.87
C THR A 621 17.43 -18.25 -59.59
N SER A 622 17.10 -19.18 -60.49
CA SER A 622 15.95 -20.07 -60.35
C SER A 622 15.96 -20.96 -59.10
N ALA A 623 17.13 -21.34 -58.57
CA ALA A 623 17.21 -22.17 -57.36
C ALA A 623 17.10 -21.32 -56.08
N GLN A 624 17.52 -20.06 -56.11
CA GLN A 624 17.27 -19.10 -55.04
C GLN A 624 15.77 -18.73 -54.97
N ASP A 625 15.13 -18.55 -56.13
CA ASP A 625 13.69 -18.28 -56.20
C ASP A 625 12.85 -19.43 -55.60
N GLY A 626 13.26 -20.69 -55.86
CA GLY A 626 12.65 -21.88 -55.25
C GLY A 626 12.73 -21.86 -53.72
N LEU A 627 13.94 -21.66 -53.18
CA LEU A 627 14.14 -21.57 -51.73
C LEU A 627 13.33 -20.43 -51.09
N MET A 628 13.28 -19.26 -51.73
CA MET A 628 12.50 -18.12 -51.22
C MET A 628 10.99 -18.38 -51.28
N ASN A 629 10.49 -19.09 -52.29
CA ASN A 629 9.09 -19.48 -52.38
C ASN A 629 8.73 -20.54 -51.32
N THR A 630 9.59 -21.54 -51.12
CA THR A 630 9.40 -22.55 -50.07
C THR A 630 9.47 -21.91 -48.69
N LYS A 631 10.39 -20.97 -48.48
CA LYS A 631 10.42 -20.14 -47.27
C LYS A 631 9.09 -19.38 -47.09
N ALA A 632 8.64 -18.64 -48.11
CA ALA A 632 7.39 -17.88 -48.04
C ALA A 632 6.15 -18.76 -47.80
N ARG A 633 6.15 -20.01 -48.28
CA ARG A 633 5.08 -20.99 -48.02
C ARG A 633 5.14 -21.51 -46.58
N ILE A 634 6.32 -21.86 -46.07
CA ILE A 634 6.50 -22.25 -44.67
C ILE A 634 6.07 -21.10 -43.76
N ASP A 635 6.56 -19.90 -44.06
CA ASP A 635 6.22 -18.67 -43.36
C ASP A 635 4.69 -18.46 -43.41
N SER A 636 4.06 -18.49 -44.58
CA SER A 636 2.60 -18.35 -44.71
C SER A 636 1.81 -19.43 -43.98
N HIS A 637 2.30 -20.67 -43.96
CA HIS A 637 1.60 -21.81 -43.36
C HIS A 637 1.70 -21.77 -41.83
N LEU A 638 2.88 -21.44 -41.29
CA LEU A 638 3.08 -21.18 -39.87
C LEU A 638 2.38 -19.90 -39.41
N CYS A 639 2.31 -18.88 -40.27
CA CYS A 639 1.73 -17.58 -39.98
C CYS A 639 0.26 -17.43 -40.43
N HIS A 640 -0.46 -18.50 -40.77
CA HIS A 640 -1.89 -18.43 -41.13
C HIS A 640 -2.83 -18.03 -39.98
N GLY A 641 -2.28 -17.74 -38.78
CA GLY A 641 -2.95 -17.00 -37.72
C GLY A 641 -2.41 -15.59 -37.43
N LEU A 642 -1.26 -15.17 -38.01
CA LEU A 642 -0.59 -13.89 -37.72
C LEU A 642 0.28 -13.39 -38.90
N PRO A 643 -0.28 -12.64 -39.85
CA PRO A 643 0.46 -12.18 -41.04
C PRO A 643 1.61 -11.18 -40.76
N HIS A 644 1.77 -10.67 -39.52
CA HIS A 644 2.73 -9.60 -39.20
C HIS A 644 4.01 -10.04 -38.46
N HIS A 645 4.24 -11.33 -38.20
CA HIS A 645 5.40 -11.79 -37.40
C HIS A 645 6.43 -12.67 -38.15
N CYS A 646 6.23 -12.94 -39.43
CA CYS A 646 7.09 -13.81 -40.24
C CYS A 646 8.39 -13.15 -40.81
N HIS A 647 8.90 -12.06 -40.22
CA HIS A 647 10.10 -11.36 -40.73
C HIS A 647 11.39 -11.57 -39.91
N LEU A 648 11.42 -12.55 -39.00
CA LEU A 648 12.64 -12.96 -38.31
C LEU A 648 13.47 -13.95 -39.14
#